data_AF-A0AA38JLU5-F1
#
_entry.id   AF-A0AA38JLU5-F1
#
_cell.length_a   1.000
_cell.length_b   1.000
_cell.length_c   1.000
_cell.angle_alpha   90.00
_cell.angle_beta   90.00
_cell.angle_gamma   90.00
#
_symmetry.space_group_name_H-M   'P 1'
#
loop_
_entity.id
_entity.type
_entity.pdbx_description
1 polymer ?
#
loop_
_entity_poly.entity_id
_entity_poly.type
_entity_poly.pdbx_seq_one_letter_code
_entity_poly.pdbx_strand_id
1 'polypeptide(L)'
;MVARKSKKRASKPLNYRERAVSAIHALQKSHRKGGAHLTSIKSQVRKDAERRKEKLGPQWATWVTKAVHQLTESGLLLKNENSSTHYEFSPASKRILKDSERELPVAGSHGEEILIKHLFRATAGTKRPAESKIDSTPTKKSRATRASTQMTQGSPWLKKKKVELIAEIERLQRARLQSPQVPSRSPSPLTDLDDDENARMHDTDEHFFSSPGNPEMHPGTLDLPTRPSTPVEFDQSFYPSTPVRPHESLTRKRPLLQVTRTQSGSYLANGRPTPEPPEPADRDLHNGPSVEMVTGVERPSPSTNRPTGLATPGRTPARTSSYKSIASGQTIPNELARICEENTQLRVAEAAHASNITNLDAELQSLRKTNADNEERAATLAIEISTLQAALDQSTQRCSSLDVQLSADIAEISSLQASLDTKNQELADFIQRLQDAGLRLEDRTQDLDTAHSVATKLKEDLMAIRTQMENREVELTSKVEAAERSMAISSAALEQKVTELEGIQKDLQDAQETIRKNQEMLEALKLTHAAEVDELNTTINSSYASLSSSESALVKLRSEMDQSTETCAHLRGELEQANLDKTRLNQELANERLYSVSVKGELDHALLRICEAEKEIEEMETLRTDDAATITKLRTTIERIRAIQMEQWAGITEEVTQASPAPKRPRFSI
;
A
#
# COMPACT_ATOMS: atom_id res chain seq x y z
N MET A 1 -21.02 31.69 -57.34
CA MET A 1 -21.20 31.64 -55.87
C MET A 1 -19.96 31.01 -55.23
N VAL A 2 -19.23 31.74 -54.38
CA VAL A 2 -17.97 31.23 -53.77
C VAL A 2 -18.28 30.62 -52.40
N ALA A 3 -18.04 29.32 -52.25
CA ALA A 3 -18.26 28.62 -50.98
C ALA A 3 -17.28 29.10 -49.90
N ARG A 4 -17.79 29.86 -48.92
CA ARG A 4 -17.03 30.28 -47.73
C ARG A 4 -16.63 29.06 -46.91
N LYS A 5 -15.40 28.56 -47.10
CA LYS A 5 -14.80 27.50 -46.27
C LYS A 5 -14.81 27.95 -44.81
N SER A 6 -15.69 27.36 -44.00
CA SER A 6 -15.73 27.64 -42.56
C SER A 6 -14.40 27.22 -41.93
N LYS A 7 -13.74 28.17 -41.27
CA LYS A 7 -12.44 27.97 -40.60
C LYS A 7 -12.67 27.02 -39.42
N LYS A 8 -12.51 25.71 -39.64
CA LYS A 8 -12.61 24.67 -38.59
C LYS A 8 -11.83 25.15 -37.37
N ARG A 9 -12.52 25.43 -36.27
CA ARG A 9 -11.87 25.68 -34.98
C ARG A 9 -11.10 24.42 -34.65
N ALA A 10 -9.77 24.49 -34.64
CA ALA A 10 -8.94 23.37 -34.23
C ALA A 10 -9.38 22.97 -32.81
N SER A 11 -9.73 21.70 -32.60
CA SER A 11 -10.03 21.22 -31.25
C SER A 11 -8.78 21.41 -30.39
N LYS A 12 -8.98 21.82 -29.13
CA LYS A 12 -7.88 22.01 -28.19
C LYS A 12 -7.10 20.68 -28.09
N PRO A 13 -5.76 20.68 -28.28
CA PRO A 13 -4.99 19.44 -28.27
C PRO A 13 -5.18 18.72 -26.94
N LEU A 14 -5.48 17.42 -27.01
CA LEU A 14 -5.79 16.62 -25.83
C LEU A 14 -4.56 16.52 -24.92
N ASN A 15 -4.78 16.56 -23.61
CA ASN A 15 -3.76 16.31 -22.60
C ASN A 15 -3.33 14.83 -22.62
N TYR A 16 -2.13 14.49 -22.15
CA TYR A 16 -1.61 13.12 -22.13
C TYR A 16 -2.48 12.15 -21.31
N ARG A 17 -3.17 12.63 -20.26
CA ARG A 17 -4.19 11.84 -19.53
C ARG A 17 -5.38 11.50 -20.43
N GLU A 18 -5.89 12.45 -21.20
CA GLU A 18 -7.01 12.24 -22.14
C GLU A 18 -6.59 11.32 -23.31
N ARG A 19 -5.37 11.49 -23.84
CA ARG A 19 -4.79 10.60 -24.86
C ARG A 19 -4.67 9.16 -24.35
N ALA A 20 -4.18 8.96 -23.13
CA ALA A 20 -4.04 7.63 -22.53
C ALA A 20 -5.40 6.93 -22.33
N VAL A 21 -6.42 7.65 -21.84
CA VAL A 21 -7.80 7.13 -21.77
C VAL A 21 -8.34 6.78 -23.17
N SER A 22 -8.15 7.66 -24.16
CA SER A 22 -8.54 7.40 -25.57
C SER A 22 -7.93 6.10 -26.09
N ALA A 23 -6.63 5.91 -25.85
CA ALA A 23 -5.89 4.75 -26.30
C ALA A 23 -6.34 3.46 -25.61
N ILE A 24 -6.58 3.48 -24.30
CA ILE A 24 -7.07 2.31 -23.55
C ILE A 24 -8.48 1.91 -24.02
N HIS A 25 -9.39 2.87 -24.21
CA HIS A 25 -10.73 2.61 -24.73
C HIS A 25 -10.71 2.03 -26.14
N ALA A 26 -9.89 2.60 -27.05
CA ALA A 26 -9.70 2.06 -28.39
C ALA A 26 -9.11 0.64 -28.40
N LEU A 27 -8.15 0.35 -27.51
CA LEU A 27 -7.55 -0.99 -27.36
C LEU A 27 -8.53 -2.03 -26.80
N GLN A 28 -9.32 -1.67 -25.79
CA GLN A 28 -10.36 -2.56 -25.26
C GLN A 28 -11.45 -2.85 -26.31
N LYS A 29 -11.90 -1.81 -27.03
CA LYS A 29 -12.94 -1.92 -28.08
C LYS A 29 -12.48 -2.79 -29.26
N SER A 30 -11.20 -2.75 -29.61
CA SER A 30 -10.62 -3.56 -30.70
C SER A 30 -10.28 -5.00 -30.28
N HIS A 31 -9.70 -5.20 -29.10
CA HIS A 31 -9.20 -6.52 -28.70
C HIS A 31 -10.17 -7.36 -27.84
N ARG A 32 -11.29 -6.79 -27.36
CA ARG A 32 -12.24 -7.43 -26.41
C ARG A 32 -11.60 -7.95 -25.10
N LYS A 33 -10.34 -7.62 -24.81
CA LYS A 33 -9.62 -7.98 -23.58
C LYS A 33 -9.75 -6.85 -22.55
N GLY A 34 -9.85 -7.22 -21.27
CA GLY A 34 -10.07 -6.27 -20.17
C GLY A 34 -8.95 -5.24 -20.01
N GLY A 35 -7.69 -5.67 -20.00
CA GLY A 35 -6.52 -4.79 -19.80
C GLY A 35 -5.68 -4.57 -21.06
N ALA A 36 -5.06 -3.40 -21.16
CA ALA A 36 -4.08 -3.04 -22.17
C ALA A 36 -2.67 -2.93 -21.56
N HIS A 37 -1.65 -3.47 -22.26
CA HIS A 37 -0.24 -3.36 -21.85
C HIS A 37 0.27 -1.92 -22.07
N LEU A 38 1.15 -1.41 -21.19
CA LEU A 38 1.69 -0.05 -21.29
C LEU A 38 2.32 0.28 -22.66
N THR A 39 3.04 -0.67 -23.27
CA THR A 39 3.61 -0.52 -24.61
C THR A 39 2.53 -0.34 -25.68
N SER A 40 1.43 -1.10 -25.60
CA SER A 40 0.29 -0.98 -26.51
C SER A 40 -0.40 0.37 -26.36
N ILE A 41 -0.56 0.86 -25.12
CA ILE A 41 -1.12 2.19 -24.84
C ILE A 41 -0.24 3.27 -25.48
N LYS A 42 1.09 3.20 -25.34
CA LYS A 42 2.02 4.13 -26.01
C LYS A 42 1.91 4.07 -27.54
N SER A 43 1.93 2.88 -28.12
CA SER A 43 1.78 2.67 -29.57
C SER A 43 0.47 3.28 -30.09
N GLN A 44 -0.64 3.06 -29.37
CA GLN A 44 -1.95 3.60 -29.73
C GLN A 44 -2.01 5.13 -29.58
N VAL A 45 -1.44 5.73 -28.53
CA VAL A 45 -1.32 7.20 -28.40
C VAL A 45 -0.56 7.82 -29.58
N ARG A 46 0.51 7.16 -30.04
CA ARG A 46 1.24 7.57 -31.24
C ARG A 46 0.37 7.50 -32.50
N LYS A 47 -0.28 6.35 -32.72
CA LYS A 47 -1.19 6.12 -33.86
C LYS A 47 -2.35 7.12 -33.90
N ASP A 48 -2.89 7.50 -32.75
CA ASP A 48 -3.99 8.47 -32.65
C ASP A 48 -3.53 9.92 -32.85
N ALA A 49 -2.32 10.27 -32.38
CA ALA A 49 -1.72 11.56 -32.68
C ALA A 49 -1.38 11.70 -34.17
N GLU A 50 -0.79 10.68 -34.79
CA GLU A 50 -0.52 10.64 -36.24
C GLU A 50 -1.83 10.77 -37.05
N ARG A 51 -2.89 10.03 -36.67
CA ARG A 51 -4.22 10.12 -37.29
C ARG A 51 -4.84 11.52 -37.18
N ARG A 52 -4.63 12.21 -36.05
CA ARG A 52 -5.11 13.60 -35.82
C ARG A 52 -4.15 14.68 -36.35
N LYS A 53 -3.01 14.29 -36.93
CA LYS A 53 -1.90 15.17 -37.37
C LYS A 53 -1.35 16.06 -36.23
N GLU A 54 -1.40 15.55 -35.01
CA GLU A 54 -0.90 16.22 -33.81
C GLU A 54 0.58 15.87 -33.58
N LYS A 55 1.42 16.90 -33.35
CA LYS A 55 2.83 16.69 -33.01
C LYS A 55 2.96 16.25 -31.55
N LEU A 56 3.58 15.10 -31.33
CA LEU A 56 4.00 14.64 -30.00
C LEU A 56 5.37 15.24 -29.65
N GLY A 57 5.56 15.68 -28.41
CA GLY A 57 6.86 16.18 -27.94
C GLY A 57 7.89 15.06 -27.74
N PRO A 58 9.20 15.35 -27.66
CA PRO A 58 10.26 14.33 -27.62
C PRO A 58 10.13 13.34 -26.45
N GLN A 59 9.60 13.78 -25.30
CA GLN A 59 9.39 12.93 -24.12
C GLN A 59 7.96 12.35 -24.01
N TRP A 60 7.19 12.31 -25.10
CA TRP A 60 5.78 11.88 -25.08
C TRP A 60 5.58 10.50 -24.44
N ALA A 61 6.48 9.55 -24.67
CA ALA A 61 6.39 8.20 -24.10
C ALA A 61 6.50 8.20 -22.57
N THR A 62 7.33 9.09 -21.99
CA THR A 62 7.47 9.29 -20.55
C THR A 62 6.25 9.99 -19.97
N TRP A 63 5.71 10.99 -20.68
CA TRP A 63 4.47 11.67 -20.27
C TRP A 63 3.24 10.75 -20.33
N VAL A 64 3.17 9.83 -21.28
CA VAL A 64 2.14 8.76 -21.29
C VAL A 64 2.31 7.82 -20.08
N THR A 65 3.54 7.40 -19.75
CA THR A 65 3.77 6.61 -18.52
C THR A 65 3.29 7.36 -17.27
N LYS A 66 3.69 8.63 -17.08
CA LYS A 66 3.25 9.44 -15.94
C LYS A 66 1.73 9.65 -15.92
N ALA A 67 1.12 9.89 -17.07
CA ALA A 67 -0.33 10.03 -17.20
C ALA A 67 -1.09 8.75 -16.81
N VAL A 68 -0.60 7.56 -17.18
CA VAL A 68 -1.20 6.28 -16.78
C VAL A 68 -1.09 6.08 -15.26
N HIS A 69 0.06 6.38 -14.64
CA HIS A 69 0.21 6.29 -13.18
C HIS A 69 -0.75 7.25 -12.44
N GLN A 70 -0.83 8.52 -12.87
CA GLN A 70 -1.80 9.48 -12.33
C GLN A 70 -3.27 9.06 -12.52
N LEU A 71 -3.57 8.27 -13.56
CA LEU A 71 -4.90 7.72 -13.77
C LEU A 71 -5.18 6.57 -12.80
N THR A 72 -4.19 5.73 -12.52
CA THR A 72 -4.26 4.70 -11.47
C THR A 72 -4.40 5.31 -10.07
N GLU A 73 -3.59 6.32 -9.72
CA GLU A 73 -3.68 7.07 -8.45
C GLU A 73 -5.05 7.73 -8.26
N SER A 74 -5.67 8.22 -9.35
CA SER A 74 -7.03 8.79 -9.30
C SER A 74 -8.16 7.75 -9.30
N GLY A 75 -7.85 6.45 -9.24
CA GLY A 75 -8.86 5.37 -9.28
C GLY A 75 -9.58 5.22 -10.63
N LEU A 76 -9.15 5.93 -11.67
CA LEU A 76 -9.73 5.85 -13.02
C LEU A 76 -9.30 4.56 -13.74
N LEU A 77 -8.06 4.13 -13.51
CA LEU A 77 -7.49 2.85 -13.96
C LEU A 77 -7.16 1.96 -12.77
N LEU A 78 -7.22 0.66 -12.97
CA LEU A 78 -6.69 -0.36 -12.07
C LEU A 78 -5.51 -1.05 -12.76
N LYS A 79 -4.50 -1.39 -11.97
CA LYS A 79 -3.37 -2.23 -12.36
C LYS A 79 -3.81 -3.69 -12.19
N ASN A 80 -3.62 -4.54 -13.19
CA ASN A 80 -4.04 -5.93 -13.11
C ASN A 80 -3.12 -6.70 -12.14
N GLU A 81 -3.70 -7.44 -11.19
CA GLU A 81 -2.97 -8.21 -10.17
C GLU A 81 -2.02 -9.24 -10.81
N ASN A 82 -2.45 -9.87 -11.90
CA ASN A 82 -1.67 -10.90 -12.61
C ASN A 82 -0.58 -10.33 -13.53
N SER A 83 -0.55 -9.01 -13.75
CA SER A 83 0.42 -8.37 -14.65
C SER A 83 0.60 -6.90 -14.33
N SER A 84 1.75 -6.58 -13.73
CA SER A 84 2.11 -5.23 -13.30
C SER A 84 2.18 -4.20 -14.44
N THR A 85 2.21 -4.64 -15.70
CA THR A 85 2.27 -3.81 -16.91
C THR A 85 0.94 -3.67 -17.65
N HIS A 86 -0.12 -4.35 -17.19
CA HIS A 86 -1.47 -4.25 -17.74
C HIS A 86 -2.37 -3.32 -16.92
N TYR A 87 -3.06 -2.42 -17.63
CA TYR A 87 -3.98 -1.44 -17.06
C TYR A 87 -5.38 -1.59 -17.64
N GLU A 88 -6.39 -1.48 -16.79
CA GLU A 88 -7.80 -1.64 -17.12
C GLU A 88 -8.62 -0.52 -16.50
N PHE A 89 -9.74 -0.11 -17.12
CA PHE A 89 -10.65 0.85 -16.47
C PHE A 89 -11.26 0.28 -15.19
N SER A 90 -11.25 1.08 -14.13
CA SER A 90 -12.00 0.81 -12.91
C SER A 90 -13.48 0.54 -13.22
N PRO A 91 -14.18 -0.34 -12.47
CA PRO A 91 -15.62 -0.57 -12.65
C PRO A 91 -16.47 0.71 -12.67
N ALA A 92 -16.09 1.73 -11.88
CA ALA A 92 -16.73 3.03 -11.90
C ALA A 92 -16.53 3.76 -13.24
N SER A 93 -15.28 3.86 -13.71
CA SER A 93 -14.93 4.44 -15.02
C SER A 93 -15.64 3.75 -16.19
N LYS A 94 -15.75 2.42 -16.14
CA LYS A 94 -16.48 1.62 -17.15
C LYS A 94 -17.97 1.95 -17.19
N ARG A 95 -18.62 2.11 -16.03
CA ARG A 95 -20.03 2.54 -15.94
C ARG A 95 -20.20 3.92 -16.56
N ILE A 96 -19.40 4.89 -16.12
CA ILE A 96 -19.43 6.27 -16.65
C ILE A 96 -19.23 6.28 -18.17
N LEU A 97 -18.24 5.56 -18.72
CA LEU A 97 -18.03 5.48 -20.17
C LEU A 97 -19.23 4.86 -20.90
N LYS A 98 -19.78 3.75 -20.40
CA LYS A 98 -20.92 3.06 -21.01
C LYS A 98 -22.22 3.88 -20.96
N ASP A 99 -22.44 4.63 -19.90
CA ASP A 99 -23.60 5.52 -19.77
C ASP A 99 -23.41 6.78 -20.64
N SER A 100 -22.18 7.32 -20.71
CA SER A 100 -21.83 8.39 -21.66
C SER A 100 -22.03 7.95 -23.12
N GLU A 101 -21.67 6.70 -23.48
CA GLU A 101 -21.91 6.13 -24.81
C GLU A 101 -23.40 5.97 -25.16
N ARG A 102 -24.28 5.90 -24.15
CA ARG A 102 -25.74 5.85 -24.33
C ARG A 102 -26.35 7.24 -24.45
N GLU A 103 -25.88 8.19 -23.66
CA GLU A 103 -26.38 9.57 -23.63
C GLU A 103 -25.89 10.39 -24.82
N LEU A 104 -24.69 10.08 -25.34
CA LEU A 104 -24.04 10.81 -26.42
C LEU A 104 -23.86 9.90 -27.65
N PRO A 105 -24.86 9.81 -28.55
CA PRO A 105 -24.79 9.00 -29.78
C PRO A 105 -23.87 9.67 -30.82
N VAL A 106 -22.57 9.69 -30.56
CA VAL A 106 -21.58 10.39 -31.41
C VAL A 106 -20.72 9.37 -32.16
N ALA A 107 -21.02 9.22 -33.44
CA ALA A 107 -20.21 8.42 -34.36
C ALA A 107 -18.91 9.16 -34.76
N GLY A 108 -17.78 8.46 -34.73
CA GLY A 108 -16.48 8.94 -35.22
C GLY A 108 -15.56 9.56 -34.15
N SER A 109 -14.34 9.93 -34.56
CA SER A 109 -13.25 10.28 -33.63
C SER A 109 -13.48 11.51 -32.76
N HIS A 110 -14.44 12.38 -33.11
CA HIS A 110 -14.82 13.51 -32.26
C HIS A 110 -15.73 13.09 -31.09
N GLY A 111 -16.49 11.99 -31.24
CA GLY A 111 -17.29 11.42 -30.15
C GLY A 111 -16.44 10.89 -29.01
N GLU A 112 -15.36 10.19 -29.34
CA GLU A 112 -14.36 9.70 -28.37
C GLU A 112 -13.81 10.86 -27.51
N GLU A 113 -13.50 12.01 -28.12
CA GLU A 113 -13.02 13.21 -27.40
C GLU A 113 -14.06 13.75 -26.41
N ILE A 114 -15.36 13.73 -26.75
CA ILE A 114 -16.44 14.20 -25.88
C ILE A 114 -16.68 13.20 -24.73
N LEU A 115 -16.70 11.90 -25.02
CA LEU A 115 -16.83 10.82 -24.01
C LEU A 115 -15.72 10.90 -22.95
N ILE A 116 -14.47 11.11 -23.38
CA ILE A 116 -13.32 11.24 -22.49
C ILE A 116 -13.46 12.49 -21.60
N LYS A 117 -13.84 13.64 -22.17
CA LYS A 117 -14.09 14.86 -21.39
C LYS A 117 -15.24 14.68 -20.39
N HIS A 118 -16.26 13.90 -20.74
CA HIS A 118 -17.34 13.56 -19.83
C HIS A 118 -16.84 12.70 -18.65
N LEU A 119 -16.02 11.66 -18.91
CA LEU A 119 -15.38 10.85 -17.87
C LEU A 119 -14.56 11.71 -16.89
N PHE A 120 -13.72 12.62 -17.41
CA PHE A 120 -12.94 13.52 -16.55
C PHE A 120 -13.83 14.51 -15.79
N ARG A 121 -14.90 15.04 -16.38
CA ARG A 121 -15.85 15.92 -15.67
C ARG A 121 -16.57 15.17 -14.55
N ALA A 122 -17.05 13.95 -14.81
CA ALA A 122 -17.75 13.11 -13.84
C ALA A 122 -16.86 12.77 -12.63
N THR A 123 -15.56 12.54 -12.86
CA THR A 123 -14.59 12.21 -11.80
C THR A 123 -13.90 13.41 -11.15
N ALA A 124 -13.87 14.58 -11.80
CA ALA A 124 -13.34 15.81 -11.21
C ALA A 124 -14.30 16.49 -10.22
N GLY A 125 -15.60 16.19 -10.27
CA GLY A 125 -16.60 16.71 -9.33
C GLY A 125 -16.58 16.03 -7.96
N THR A 126 -16.10 14.79 -7.89
CA THR A 126 -16.09 13.98 -6.67
C THR A 126 -14.88 14.33 -5.80
N LYS A 127 -14.89 15.54 -5.20
CA LYS A 127 -14.08 15.79 -3.99
C LYS A 127 -14.42 14.68 -3.00
N ARG A 128 -13.38 14.02 -2.46
CA ARG A 128 -13.49 12.87 -1.54
C ARG A 128 -14.66 13.08 -0.56
N PRO A 129 -15.76 12.31 -0.64
CA PRO A 129 -16.62 12.20 0.52
C PRO A 129 -15.79 11.60 1.65
N ALA A 130 -15.91 12.16 2.86
CA ALA A 130 -15.43 11.46 4.04
C ALA A 130 -16.12 10.10 4.13
N GLU A 131 -15.43 9.09 4.67
CA GLU A 131 -15.96 7.73 4.73
C GLU A 131 -17.15 7.64 5.69
N SER A 132 -18.36 7.73 5.15
CA SER A 132 -19.59 7.32 5.82
C SER A 132 -20.28 6.20 5.03
N LYS A 133 -20.00 4.97 5.45
CA LYS A 133 -21.00 3.88 5.56
C LYS A 133 -22.33 4.51 6.03
N ILE A 134 -23.52 4.24 5.47
CA ILE A 134 -24.09 2.99 4.94
C ILE A 134 -25.21 3.28 3.90
N ASP A 135 -25.46 2.25 3.08
CA ASP A 135 -26.63 1.89 2.25
C ASP A 135 -27.24 2.67 1.07
N SER A 136 -27.52 1.82 0.07
CA SER A 136 -28.46 1.98 -1.03
C SER A 136 -29.90 1.85 -0.51
N THR A 137 -30.92 2.50 -1.07
CA THR A 137 -31.49 2.11 -2.37
C THR A 137 -32.51 3.15 -2.88
N PRO A 138 -32.90 3.12 -4.18
CA PRO A 138 -33.53 4.27 -4.83
C PRO A 138 -35.02 4.09 -5.16
N THR A 139 -35.80 5.16 -5.05
CA THR A 139 -37.06 5.30 -5.82
C THR A 139 -37.08 6.61 -6.61
N LYS A 140 -37.34 6.51 -7.91
CA LYS A 140 -37.47 7.64 -8.83
C LYS A 140 -38.90 8.17 -8.82
N LYS A 141 -39.10 9.49 -8.74
CA LYS A 141 -40.11 10.18 -9.55
C LYS A 141 -39.55 11.49 -10.11
N SER A 142 -39.84 11.72 -11.39
CA SER A 142 -39.47 12.93 -12.12
C SER A 142 -40.28 14.13 -11.66
N ARG A 143 -39.66 15.30 -11.47
CA ARG A 143 -40.40 16.57 -11.41
C ARG A 143 -39.74 17.66 -12.25
N ALA A 144 -40.61 18.35 -12.98
CA ALA A 144 -40.38 19.34 -14.02
C ALA A 144 -39.27 20.36 -13.76
N THR A 145 -38.58 20.67 -14.85
CA THR A 145 -37.82 21.89 -15.10
C THR A 145 -38.61 23.13 -14.67
N ARG A 146 -38.11 23.88 -13.68
CA ARG A 146 -38.50 25.28 -13.47
C ARG A 146 -37.22 26.10 -13.40
N ALA A 147 -37.08 27.04 -14.34
CA ALA A 147 -35.97 27.98 -14.33
C ALA A 147 -36.11 28.89 -13.10
N SER A 148 -35.07 28.96 -12.27
CA SER A 148 -34.95 29.98 -11.23
C SER A 148 -33.58 30.64 -11.35
N THR A 149 -33.57 31.79 -12.02
CA THR A 149 -32.43 32.69 -12.06
C THR A 149 -32.44 33.49 -10.75
N GLN A 150 -31.73 33.03 -9.73
CA GLN A 150 -31.45 33.85 -8.55
C GLN A 150 -29.96 33.92 -8.28
N MET A 151 -29.47 35.17 -8.22
CA MET A 151 -28.11 35.49 -7.85
C MET A 151 -27.88 35.13 -6.38
N THR A 152 -27.08 34.10 -6.11
CA THR A 152 -26.46 33.94 -4.80
C THR A 152 -25.40 35.03 -4.64
N GLN A 153 -25.75 36.11 -3.95
CA GLN A 153 -24.74 37.07 -3.50
C GLN A 153 -23.78 36.34 -2.55
N GLY A 154 -22.53 36.18 -3.00
CA GLY A 154 -21.50 35.49 -2.23
C GLY A 154 -21.25 36.20 -0.90
N SER A 155 -21.48 35.48 0.20
CA SER A 155 -21.37 35.99 1.57
C SER A 155 -20.05 36.75 1.79
N PRO A 156 -20.05 38.01 2.28
CA PRO A 156 -18.87 38.90 2.27
C PRO A 156 -17.62 38.37 3.00
N TRP A 157 -17.83 37.42 3.91
CA TRP A 157 -16.85 36.80 4.80
C TRP A 157 -15.73 36.07 4.04
N LEU A 158 -16.00 35.56 2.83
CA LEU A 158 -15.06 34.82 1.99
C LEU A 158 -14.03 35.71 1.27
N LYS A 159 -14.14 37.04 1.35
CA LYS A 159 -13.23 38.00 0.71
C LYS A 159 -12.30 38.73 1.68
N LYS A 160 -12.56 38.65 3.00
CA LYS A 160 -11.72 39.29 4.01
C LYS A 160 -10.39 38.55 4.17
N LYS A 161 -9.29 39.28 4.24
CA LYS A 161 -7.97 38.69 4.55
C LYS A 161 -7.95 38.22 6.01
N LYS A 162 -7.08 37.25 6.35
CA LYS A 162 -6.98 36.67 7.71
C LYS A 162 -6.89 37.73 8.82
N VAL A 163 -6.18 38.83 8.57
CA VAL A 163 -6.05 39.97 9.50
C VAL A 163 -7.38 40.69 9.74
N GLU A 164 -8.16 40.93 8.70
CA GLU A 164 -9.49 41.58 8.79
C GLU A 164 -10.51 40.67 9.48
N LEU A 165 -10.41 39.35 9.30
CA LEU A 165 -11.21 38.37 10.01
C LEU A 165 -10.90 38.36 11.52
N ILE A 166 -9.62 38.46 11.91
CA ILE A 166 -9.22 38.55 13.32
C ILE A 166 -9.74 39.86 13.93
N ALA A 167 -9.56 41.00 13.24
CA ALA A 167 -10.06 42.30 13.71
C ALA A 167 -11.60 42.33 13.84
N GLU A 168 -12.33 41.66 12.95
CA GLU A 168 -13.79 41.52 13.05
C GLU A 168 -14.22 40.63 14.22
N ILE A 169 -13.48 39.54 14.49
CA ILE A 169 -13.73 38.66 15.64
C ILE A 169 -13.49 39.41 16.96
N GLU A 170 -12.40 40.16 17.09
CA GLU A 170 -12.16 41.01 18.27
C GLU A 170 -13.24 42.09 18.42
N ARG A 171 -13.71 42.69 17.32
CA ARG A 171 -14.79 43.68 17.34
C ARG A 171 -16.09 43.08 17.86
N LEU A 172 -16.42 41.85 17.43
CA LEU A 172 -17.59 41.11 17.91
C LEU A 172 -17.43 40.65 19.38
N GLN A 173 -16.23 40.27 19.81
CA GLN A 173 -15.94 39.96 21.21
C GLN A 173 -16.07 41.19 22.11
N ARG A 174 -15.53 42.35 21.70
CA ARG A 174 -15.72 43.63 22.40
C ARG A 174 -17.19 44.06 22.45
N ALA A 175 -17.93 43.92 21.35
CA ALA A 175 -19.38 44.19 21.33
C ALA A 175 -20.16 43.26 22.28
N ARG A 176 -19.76 41.98 22.40
CA ARG A 176 -20.37 41.02 23.33
C ARG A 176 -20.07 41.35 24.81
N LEU A 177 -18.92 41.94 25.11
CA LEU A 177 -18.56 42.41 26.46
C LEU A 177 -19.21 43.75 26.84
N GLN A 178 -19.64 44.55 25.87
CA GLN A 178 -20.27 45.86 26.10
C GLN A 178 -21.81 45.83 26.02
N SER A 179 -22.43 44.69 25.75
CA SER A 179 -23.88 44.54 25.80
C SER A 179 -24.37 44.48 27.26
N PRO A 180 -25.25 45.40 27.72
CA PRO A 180 -25.89 45.28 29.02
C PRO A 180 -26.72 43.99 29.09
N GLN A 181 -26.82 43.39 30.28
CA GLN A 181 -27.68 42.23 30.52
C GLN A 181 -29.15 42.58 30.24
N VAL A 182 -29.86 41.65 29.59
CA VAL A 182 -31.33 41.61 29.53
C VAL A 182 -31.78 40.35 30.29
N PRO A 183 -32.88 40.39 31.06
CA PRO A 183 -32.99 39.51 32.24
C PRO A 183 -33.37 38.06 31.97
N SER A 184 -32.97 37.24 32.95
CA SER A 184 -33.56 35.97 33.38
C SER A 184 -34.96 35.63 32.84
N ARG A 185 -35.07 34.46 32.21
CA ARG A 185 -36.33 33.69 32.22
C ARG A 185 -36.35 32.73 33.41
N SER A 186 -37.52 32.69 34.04
CA SER A 186 -37.91 31.90 35.21
C SER A 186 -37.48 30.42 35.20
N PRO A 187 -37.08 29.85 36.34
CA PRO A 187 -37.07 28.40 36.53
C PRO A 187 -38.51 27.89 36.70
N SER A 188 -38.82 26.70 36.15
CA SER A 188 -40.06 25.98 36.48
C SER A 188 -39.87 25.14 37.75
N PRO A 189 -40.85 25.13 38.67
CA PRO A 189 -40.77 24.32 39.89
C PRO A 189 -41.38 22.94 39.68
N LEU A 190 -40.58 21.87 39.86
CA LEU A 190 -40.98 20.55 40.40
C LEU A 190 -39.79 19.57 40.32
N THR A 191 -39.03 19.45 41.42
CA THR A 191 -38.52 18.19 42.01
C THR A 191 -37.59 18.55 43.18
N ASP A 192 -38.19 19.05 44.26
CA ASP A 192 -37.71 18.70 45.60
C ASP A 192 -38.39 17.38 45.95
N LEU A 193 -37.63 16.32 46.17
CA LEU A 193 -37.89 15.35 47.22
C LEU A 193 -36.53 14.80 47.67
N ASP A 194 -36.26 15.12 48.92
CA ASP A 194 -35.13 14.71 49.73
C ASP A 194 -34.93 13.19 49.77
N ASP A 195 -33.69 12.76 50.02
CA ASP A 195 -33.44 11.99 51.24
C ASP A 195 -31.95 12.10 51.63
N ASP A 196 -31.73 12.69 52.80
CA ASP A 196 -30.46 12.68 53.52
C ASP A 196 -30.20 11.27 54.10
N GLU A 197 -29.00 10.73 53.93
CA GLU A 197 -28.30 10.10 55.04
C GLU A 197 -26.79 10.41 54.99
N ASN A 198 -26.38 11.28 55.91
CA ASN A 198 -25.41 10.98 56.97
C ASN A 198 -24.58 9.68 56.82
N ALA A 199 -23.31 9.59 57.23
CA ALA A 199 -22.36 10.55 57.76
C ALA A 199 -21.07 9.77 58.06
N ARG A 200 -19.92 10.43 57.85
CA ARG A 200 -18.75 10.48 58.75
C ARG A 200 -18.04 9.20 59.24
N MET A 201 -16.73 9.40 59.39
CA MET A 201 -15.75 8.59 60.13
C MET A 201 -15.25 7.35 59.35
N HIS A 202 -13.96 7.00 59.35
CA HIS A 202 -12.87 7.46 60.23
C HIS A 202 -11.55 7.55 59.46
N ASP A 203 -10.72 8.56 59.77
CA ASP A 203 -9.27 8.46 59.55
C ASP A 203 -8.70 7.37 60.45
N THR A 204 -7.83 6.50 59.92
CA THR A 204 -6.66 5.99 60.66
C THR A 204 -5.52 5.69 59.69
N ASP A 205 -4.52 6.53 59.86
CA ASP A 205 -3.15 6.51 59.35
C ASP A 205 -2.31 5.29 59.78
N GLU A 206 -1.16 5.16 59.11
CA GLU A 206 0.14 4.68 59.63
C GLU A 206 0.40 3.17 59.93
N HIS A 207 1.40 2.66 59.19
CA HIS A 207 2.65 2.05 59.72
C HIS A 207 2.85 0.51 59.90
N PHE A 208 4.09 0.13 59.48
CA PHE A 208 5.03 -0.85 60.06
C PHE A 208 5.23 -2.30 59.53
N PHE A 209 6.40 -2.48 58.88
CA PHE A 209 7.44 -3.50 59.11
C PHE A 209 7.22 -5.01 58.80
N SER A 210 7.98 -5.46 57.79
CA SER A 210 8.96 -6.56 57.82
C SER A 210 8.57 -8.05 57.81
N SER A 211 9.23 -8.75 56.86
CA SER A 211 9.73 -10.15 56.90
C SER A 211 10.48 -10.49 58.22
N PRO A 212 10.80 -11.77 58.55
CA PRO A 212 11.15 -12.88 57.63
C PRO A 212 10.63 -14.29 58.03
N GLY A 213 11.00 -15.35 57.27
CA GLY A 213 10.81 -16.75 57.72
C GLY A 213 10.94 -17.86 56.67
N ASN A 214 12.19 -18.21 56.29
CA ASN A 214 12.58 -19.56 55.82
C ASN A 214 13.25 -20.29 57.03
N PRO A 215 13.57 -21.62 57.06
CA PRO A 215 13.93 -22.50 55.94
C PRO A 215 13.55 -24.02 56.08
N GLU A 216 14.17 -24.88 55.26
CA GLU A 216 14.41 -26.36 55.41
C GLU A 216 13.20 -27.33 55.25
N MET A 217 13.32 -28.58 54.75
CA MET A 217 14.47 -29.40 54.29
C MET A 217 14.09 -30.43 53.18
N HIS A 218 15.11 -31.09 52.58
CA HIS A 218 15.09 -32.14 51.52
C HIS A 218 14.64 -33.57 52.00
N PRO A 219 14.81 -34.74 51.29
CA PRO A 219 15.33 -35.06 49.93
C PRO A 219 14.61 -36.16 49.07
N GLY A 220 15.09 -36.35 47.82
CA GLY A 220 15.07 -37.64 47.08
C GLY A 220 14.22 -37.71 45.80
N THR A 221 14.55 -38.45 44.72
CA THR A 221 15.76 -39.22 44.34
C THR A 221 15.79 -39.39 42.80
N LEU A 222 17.01 -39.52 42.25
CA LEU A 222 17.45 -39.88 40.88
C LEU A 222 16.44 -40.58 39.91
N ASP A 223 16.43 -40.15 38.63
CA ASP A 223 16.93 -41.01 37.53
C ASP A 223 17.19 -40.27 36.19
N LEU A 224 18.12 -40.83 35.41
CA LEU A 224 18.66 -40.45 34.09
C LEU A 224 19.05 -41.78 33.36
N PRO A 225 19.42 -41.84 32.06
CA PRO A 225 19.40 -40.84 30.98
C PRO A 225 18.71 -41.38 29.69
N THR A 226 18.78 -40.64 28.55
CA THR A 226 19.33 -41.12 27.24
C THR A 226 19.23 -39.99 26.19
N ARG A 227 20.18 -39.96 25.23
CA ARG A 227 20.41 -38.89 24.22
C ARG A 227 20.25 -39.47 22.78
N PRO A 228 20.66 -38.77 21.69
CA PRO A 228 19.83 -38.05 20.72
C PRO A 228 19.64 -38.76 19.35
N SER A 229 18.87 -38.16 18.42
CA SER A 229 19.20 -38.12 16.97
C SER A 229 18.36 -37.12 16.15
N THR A 230 19.03 -36.52 15.16
CA THR A 230 18.51 -35.78 13.98
C THR A 230 19.18 -36.40 12.73
N PRO A 231 18.97 -35.92 11.49
CA PRO A 231 17.73 -35.64 10.74
C PRO A 231 17.71 -36.43 9.39
N VAL A 232 16.64 -36.31 8.57
CA VAL A 232 16.68 -36.71 7.14
C VAL A 232 15.90 -35.72 6.27
N GLU A 233 16.52 -35.27 5.17
CA GLU A 233 15.94 -34.47 4.10
C GLU A 233 15.21 -35.35 3.07
N PHE A 234 14.26 -34.78 2.32
CA PHE A 234 13.89 -35.34 1.02
C PHE A 234 13.72 -34.24 -0.03
N ASP A 235 14.72 -34.16 -0.90
CA ASP A 235 14.70 -33.41 -2.15
C ASP A 235 14.14 -34.32 -3.25
N GLN A 236 13.20 -33.83 -4.07
CA GLN A 236 12.88 -34.48 -5.34
C GLN A 236 12.20 -33.54 -6.32
N SER A 237 12.63 -33.65 -7.58
CA SER A 237 12.48 -32.62 -8.60
C SER A 237 12.13 -33.24 -9.98
N PHE A 238 11.90 -32.37 -10.97
CA PHE A 238 11.75 -32.63 -12.42
C PHE A 238 10.36 -32.98 -13.04
N TYR A 239 9.69 -31.92 -13.51
CA TYR A 239 9.28 -31.69 -14.93
C TYR A 239 8.06 -32.48 -15.54
N PRO A 240 7.51 -32.06 -16.72
CA PRO A 240 6.07 -31.83 -16.82
C PRO A 240 5.35 -32.64 -17.93
N SER A 241 4.02 -32.49 -18.02
CA SER A 241 3.29 -32.77 -19.28
C SER A 241 2.00 -31.95 -19.42
N THR A 242 1.81 -31.42 -20.64
CA THR A 242 0.59 -30.79 -21.16
C THR A 242 -0.05 -31.73 -22.22
N PRO A 243 -1.14 -31.35 -22.91
CA PRO A 243 -2.52 -31.30 -22.41
C PRO A 243 -3.47 -32.19 -23.25
N VAL A 244 -4.67 -32.51 -22.75
CA VAL A 244 -5.69 -33.25 -23.54
C VAL A 244 -6.99 -32.44 -23.63
N ARG A 245 -7.44 -32.19 -24.88
CA ARG A 245 -8.76 -31.66 -25.25
C ARG A 245 -9.88 -32.67 -24.94
N PRO A 246 -11.14 -32.21 -24.85
CA PRO A 246 -12.06 -32.54 -25.94
C PRO A 246 -12.78 -31.33 -26.55
N HIS A 247 -13.42 -31.58 -27.69
CA HIS A 247 -14.06 -30.57 -28.54
C HIS A 247 -15.50 -30.24 -28.14
N GLU A 248 -15.85 -28.98 -28.41
CA GLU A 248 -17.10 -28.48 -29.02
C GLU A 248 -18.38 -29.34 -28.96
N SER A 249 -19.45 -28.76 -28.39
CA SER A 249 -20.74 -28.76 -29.08
C SER A 249 -21.56 -27.50 -28.77
N LEU A 250 -22.24 -27.00 -29.80
CA LEU A 250 -23.09 -25.81 -29.72
C LEU A 250 -24.29 -26.03 -28.80
N THR A 251 -24.65 -25.02 -27.99
CA THR A 251 -26.05 -24.53 -28.00
C THR A 251 -26.13 -23.06 -27.59
N ARG A 252 -26.99 -22.33 -28.30
CA ARG A 252 -27.22 -20.89 -28.18
C ARG A 252 -28.48 -20.67 -27.34
N LYS A 253 -28.37 -20.19 -26.09
CA LYS A 253 -29.54 -19.78 -25.29
C LYS A 253 -29.51 -18.27 -24.99
N ARG A 254 -30.53 -17.57 -25.52
CA ARG A 254 -30.87 -16.18 -25.16
C ARG A 254 -31.52 -16.17 -23.77
N PRO A 255 -31.37 -15.10 -22.97
CA PRO A 255 -32.21 -14.93 -21.79
C PRO A 255 -33.65 -14.64 -22.24
N LEU A 256 -34.59 -15.45 -21.76
CA LEU A 256 -36.03 -15.20 -21.90
C LEU A 256 -36.47 -14.11 -20.91
N LEU A 257 -37.46 -13.31 -21.30
CA LEU A 257 -38.08 -12.33 -20.41
C LEU A 257 -38.82 -13.06 -19.27
N GLN A 258 -38.66 -12.54 -18.05
CA GLN A 258 -39.50 -12.91 -16.92
C GLN A 258 -40.88 -12.29 -17.10
N VAL A 259 -41.93 -13.11 -16.99
CA VAL A 259 -43.32 -12.67 -16.89
C VAL A 259 -43.89 -13.24 -15.59
N THR A 260 -44.14 -12.37 -14.61
CA THR A 260 -44.75 -12.76 -13.34
C THR A 260 -46.26 -12.82 -13.50
N ARG A 261 -46.87 -13.96 -13.15
CA ARG A 261 -48.31 -14.21 -13.24
C ARG A 261 -49.01 -13.73 -11.96
N THR A 262 -50.11 -13.00 -12.09
CA THR A 262 -50.98 -12.66 -10.94
C THR A 262 -51.96 -13.79 -10.64
N GLN A 263 -52.43 -13.86 -9.39
CA GLN A 263 -53.10 -15.03 -8.81
C GLN A 263 -54.52 -15.33 -9.36
N SER A 264 -55.05 -14.47 -10.26
CA SER A 264 -56.35 -14.64 -10.92
C SER A 264 -56.27 -14.93 -12.43
N GLY A 265 -55.07 -15.03 -13.02
CA GLY A 265 -54.87 -15.72 -14.29
C GLY A 265 -55.41 -15.07 -15.57
N SER A 266 -55.12 -13.80 -15.84
CA SER A 266 -55.28 -13.19 -17.18
C SER A 266 -54.08 -12.34 -17.58
N TYR A 267 -53.71 -12.39 -18.87
CA TYR A 267 -52.57 -11.67 -19.45
C TYR A 267 -53.08 -10.60 -20.43
N LEU A 268 -52.60 -9.37 -20.31
CA LEU A 268 -52.87 -8.28 -21.25
C LEU A 268 -51.56 -7.75 -21.85
N ALA A 269 -51.52 -7.60 -23.17
CA ALA A 269 -50.36 -7.17 -23.95
C ALA A 269 -50.55 -5.75 -24.54
N ASN A 270 -49.44 -5.11 -24.89
CA ASN A 270 -49.33 -3.66 -25.15
C ASN A 270 -50.07 -3.16 -26.41
N GLY A 271 -50.61 -1.93 -26.36
CA GLY A 271 -50.99 -1.14 -27.55
C GLY A 271 -51.57 0.26 -27.24
N ARG A 272 -50.99 1.32 -27.80
CA ARG A 272 -51.50 2.72 -27.88
C ARG A 272 -51.96 2.99 -29.35
N PRO A 273 -52.43 4.21 -29.74
CA PRO A 273 -53.55 5.04 -29.22
C PRO A 273 -54.42 5.69 -30.35
N THR A 274 -55.69 6.08 -30.10
CA THR A 274 -56.43 7.09 -30.92
C THR A 274 -57.63 7.70 -30.16
N PRO A 275 -58.19 8.88 -30.56
CA PRO A 275 -59.10 9.70 -29.74
C PRO A 275 -60.60 9.72 -30.19
N GLU A 276 -61.45 10.39 -29.36
CA GLU A 276 -62.72 11.18 -29.57
C GLU A 276 -63.49 11.18 -30.93
N PRO A 277 -64.78 11.63 -31.01
CA PRO A 277 -65.84 11.95 -30.00
C PRO A 277 -67.25 11.37 -30.46
N PRO A 278 -68.46 11.98 -30.29
CA PRO A 278 -69.15 12.72 -29.21
C PRO A 278 -70.50 12.06 -28.74
N GLU A 279 -71.34 12.83 -28.01
CA GLU A 279 -72.80 12.77 -27.71
C GLU A 279 -73.76 12.20 -28.81
N PRO A 280 -75.07 11.89 -28.57
CA PRO A 280 -76.01 12.50 -27.59
C PRO A 280 -77.14 11.60 -26.95
N ALA A 281 -77.90 12.20 -26.01
CA ALA A 281 -79.35 12.02 -25.73
C ALA A 281 -79.72 12.81 -24.46
N ASP A 282 -80.41 13.95 -24.51
CA ASP A 282 -81.84 14.13 -24.79
C ASP A 282 -82.76 13.12 -24.08
N ARG A 283 -83.31 13.55 -22.94
CA ARG A 283 -84.66 13.19 -22.49
C ARG A 283 -85.35 14.35 -21.81
N ASP A 284 -85.90 15.23 -22.64
CA ASP A 284 -87.18 15.85 -22.32
C ASP A 284 -88.21 14.76 -22.01
N LEU A 285 -88.95 14.92 -20.91
CA LEU A 285 -90.24 14.28 -20.72
C LEU A 285 -91.27 15.37 -20.40
N HIS A 286 -91.72 16.03 -21.47
CA HIS A 286 -93.07 16.59 -21.49
C HIS A 286 -94.08 15.51 -21.10
N ASN A 287 -94.94 15.84 -20.14
CA ASN A 287 -96.22 15.16 -19.94
C ASN A 287 -97.30 16.20 -19.60
N GLY A 288 -97.70 16.95 -20.62
CA GLY A 288 -99.13 17.30 -20.78
C GLY A 288 -99.86 16.09 -21.40
N PRO A 289 -101.20 16.05 -21.45
CA PRO A 289 -101.98 17.18 -21.96
C PRO A 289 -103.32 17.47 -21.24
N SER A 290 -104.00 18.53 -21.71
CA SER A 290 -105.44 18.84 -21.49
C SER A 290 -105.82 19.25 -20.05
N VAL A 291 -106.61 20.31 -19.82
CA VAL A 291 -107.77 20.77 -20.59
C VAL A 291 -107.68 22.25 -21.03
N GLU A 292 -108.33 22.53 -22.15
CA GLU A 292 -108.39 23.81 -22.85
C GLU A 292 -109.17 24.92 -22.13
N MET A 293 -108.64 26.14 -22.29
CA MET A 293 -109.33 27.37 -22.70
C MET A 293 -110.86 27.51 -22.48
N VAL A 294 -111.24 28.48 -21.64
CA VAL A 294 -112.25 29.50 -22.01
C VAL A 294 -111.79 30.88 -21.52
N THR A 295 -111.06 31.61 -22.37
CA THR A 295 -110.80 33.06 -22.20
C THR A 295 -111.08 33.80 -23.51
N GLY A 296 -112.32 34.25 -23.65
CA GLY A 296 -112.77 35.29 -24.58
C GLY A 296 -113.92 36.02 -23.89
N VAL A 297 -113.86 37.32 -23.59
CA VAL A 297 -113.59 38.44 -24.50
C VAL A 297 -114.51 38.39 -25.72
N GLU A 298 -115.73 38.90 -25.54
CA GLU A 298 -116.26 39.84 -26.53
C GLU A 298 -117.22 40.85 -25.89
N ARG A 299 -116.85 42.13 -26.05
CA ARG A 299 -117.63 43.30 -25.67
C ARG A 299 -117.93 44.04 -26.97
N PRO A 300 -119.19 44.23 -27.36
CA PRO A 300 -119.53 45.31 -28.26
C PRO A 300 -120.47 46.31 -27.60
N SER A 301 -120.03 47.56 -27.56
CA SER A 301 -120.86 48.75 -27.43
C SER A 301 -120.74 49.55 -28.75
N PRO A 302 -121.47 50.65 -28.93
CA PRO A 302 -122.91 50.75 -29.14
C PRO A 302 -123.23 51.29 -30.55
N SER A 303 -124.45 51.07 -31.08
CA SER A 303 -124.93 51.84 -32.23
C SER A 303 -126.46 51.94 -32.32
N THR A 304 -126.95 53.16 -32.14
CA THR A 304 -128.12 53.77 -32.79
C THR A 304 -128.80 53.00 -33.94
N ASN A 305 -130.13 52.81 -33.85
CA ASN A 305 -131.08 53.43 -34.81
C ASN A 305 -132.56 53.36 -34.34
N ARG A 306 -133.24 54.51 -34.46
CA ARG A 306 -134.71 54.76 -34.41
C ARG A 306 -135.29 54.56 -35.85
N PRO A 307 -136.59 54.79 -36.20
CA PRO A 307 -137.80 55.17 -35.45
C PRO A 307 -139.10 54.41 -35.90
N THR A 308 -140.28 55.05 -35.71
CA THR A 308 -141.63 54.76 -36.30
C THR A 308 -142.35 53.46 -35.87
N GLY A 309 -143.68 53.43 -35.67
CA GLY A 309 -144.76 54.45 -35.67
C GLY A 309 -145.96 53.94 -34.83
N LEU A 310 -146.74 54.81 -34.16
CA LEU A 310 -147.95 55.47 -34.67
C LEU A 310 -149.06 54.52 -35.19
N ALA A 311 -150.06 54.26 -34.36
CA ALA A 311 -151.44 53.94 -34.77
C ALA A 311 -152.43 54.43 -33.69
N THR A 312 -153.41 55.24 -34.09
CA THR A 312 -154.45 55.83 -33.22
C THR A 312 -155.82 55.14 -33.47
N PRO A 313 -157.00 55.79 -33.55
CA PRO A 313 -158.06 55.54 -32.56
C PRO A 313 -159.43 55.11 -33.14
N GLY A 314 -160.41 54.85 -32.26
CA GLY A 314 -161.84 54.69 -32.59
C GLY A 314 -162.43 53.35 -32.13
N ARG A 315 -163.75 53.20 -31.96
CA ARG A 315 -164.88 54.14 -32.13
C ARG A 315 -166.09 53.61 -31.33
N THR A 316 -166.88 54.52 -30.73
CA THR A 316 -168.31 54.30 -30.40
C THR A 316 -169.13 54.03 -31.68
N PRO A 317 -170.27 53.31 -31.64
CA PRO A 317 -171.55 53.77 -31.07
C PRO A 317 -172.19 52.68 -30.15
N ALA A 318 -173.46 52.66 -29.73
CA ALA A 318 -174.66 53.41 -30.15
C ALA A 318 -175.68 53.63 -29.00
N ARG A 319 -176.90 54.08 -29.36
CA ARG A 319 -178.03 54.42 -28.48
C ARG A 319 -179.34 54.11 -29.22
N THR A 320 -180.22 53.28 -28.64
CA THR A 320 -181.62 53.04 -29.06
C THR A 320 -182.41 52.74 -27.78
N SER A 321 -183.35 53.53 -27.26
CA SER A 321 -184.42 54.35 -27.89
C SER A 321 -185.39 53.51 -28.71
N SER A 322 -186.45 53.01 -28.05
CA SER A 322 -187.64 52.43 -28.66
C SER A 322 -188.88 52.98 -27.94
N TYR A 323 -189.54 53.96 -28.56
CA TYR A 323 -190.84 54.50 -28.14
C TYR A 323 -191.89 54.07 -29.16
N LYS A 324 -192.89 53.28 -28.73
CA LYS A 324 -194.17 52.98 -29.41
C LYS A 324 -195.01 52.07 -28.49
N SER A 325 -196.34 52.07 -28.46
CA SER A 325 -197.38 53.09 -28.74
C SER A 325 -198.75 52.48 -28.42
N ILE A 326 -199.53 53.12 -27.52
CA ILE A 326 -201.02 53.23 -27.48
C ILE A 326 -201.90 51.95 -27.54
N ALA A 327 -202.95 51.97 -26.70
CA ALA A 327 -204.08 51.03 -26.55
C ALA A 327 -203.77 49.75 -25.74
N SER A 328 -204.63 49.27 -24.82
CA SER A 328 -205.97 49.73 -24.36
C SER A 328 -206.06 49.62 -22.83
N GLY A 329 -206.80 50.51 -22.16
CA GLY A 329 -206.65 50.71 -20.72
C GLY A 329 -207.50 49.82 -19.80
N GLN A 330 -207.05 49.67 -18.55
CA GLN A 330 -207.89 49.64 -17.34
C GLN A 330 -207.04 49.85 -16.06
N THR A 331 -207.58 50.59 -15.10
CA THR A 331 -207.16 50.73 -13.68
C THR A 331 -205.72 51.18 -13.34
N ILE A 332 -205.62 52.46 -12.93
CA ILE A 332 -204.39 53.20 -12.55
C ILE A 332 -203.63 52.78 -11.25
N PRO A 333 -204.17 52.05 -10.24
CA PRO A 333 -203.44 51.83 -8.97
C PRO A 333 -202.12 51.05 -9.02
N ASN A 334 -201.86 50.24 -10.04
CA ASN A 334 -200.81 49.19 -9.97
C ASN A 334 -199.38 49.64 -10.34
N GLU A 335 -199.19 50.72 -11.11
CA GLU A 335 -197.84 51.10 -11.58
C GLU A 335 -197.00 51.81 -10.51
N LEU A 336 -197.62 52.55 -9.60
CA LEU A 336 -196.93 53.24 -8.50
C LEU A 336 -196.27 52.25 -7.52
N ALA A 337 -196.89 51.09 -7.29
CA ALA A 337 -196.30 50.04 -6.46
C ALA A 337 -194.97 49.52 -7.05
N ARG A 338 -194.90 49.32 -8.37
CA ARG A 338 -193.69 48.82 -9.05
C ARG A 338 -192.52 49.80 -8.97
N ILE A 339 -192.77 51.10 -9.07
CA ILE A 339 -191.73 52.15 -9.00
C ILE A 339 -191.17 52.30 -7.57
N CYS A 340 -192.01 52.09 -6.55
CA CYS A 340 -191.55 52.01 -5.16
C CYS A 340 -190.68 50.77 -4.92
N GLU A 341 -191.09 49.60 -5.42
CA GLU A 341 -190.33 48.35 -5.37
C GLU A 341 -188.96 48.46 -6.08
N GLU A 342 -188.91 49.14 -7.23
CA GLU A 342 -187.66 49.38 -7.97
C GLU A 342 -186.73 50.34 -7.22
N ASN A 343 -187.27 51.36 -6.54
CA ASN A 343 -186.48 52.26 -5.68
C ASN A 343 -185.94 51.57 -4.41
N THR A 344 -186.70 50.66 -3.78
CA THR A 344 -186.19 49.89 -2.64
C THR A 344 -185.09 48.92 -3.09
N GLN A 345 -185.26 48.25 -4.23
CA GLN A 345 -184.22 47.40 -4.83
C GLN A 345 -182.95 48.18 -5.17
N LEU A 346 -183.06 49.36 -5.80
CA LEU A 346 -181.90 50.21 -6.08
C LEU A 346 -181.18 50.66 -4.81
N ARG A 347 -181.90 51.05 -3.75
CA ARG A 347 -181.26 51.39 -2.46
C ARG A 347 -180.60 50.20 -1.77
N VAL A 348 -181.16 49.00 -1.89
CA VAL A 348 -180.52 47.77 -1.40
C VAL A 348 -179.26 47.47 -2.23
N ALA A 349 -179.29 47.66 -3.55
CA ALA A 349 -178.13 47.53 -4.41
C ALA A 349 -177.05 48.58 -4.12
N GLU A 350 -177.41 49.86 -3.94
CA GLU A 350 -176.50 50.93 -3.53
C GLU A 350 -175.88 50.65 -2.16
N ALA A 351 -176.65 50.17 -1.18
CA ALA A 351 -176.12 49.75 0.12
C ALA A 351 -175.19 48.54 0.02
N ALA A 352 -175.49 47.57 -0.85
CA ALA A 352 -174.62 46.42 -1.12
C ALA A 352 -173.33 46.84 -1.86
N HIS A 353 -173.42 47.77 -2.81
CA HIS A 353 -172.26 48.35 -3.48
C HIS A 353 -171.41 49.20 -2.52
N ALA A 354 -172.02 50.00 -1.65
CA ALA A 354 -171.32 50.73 -0.59
C ALA A 354 -170.61 49.77 0.37
N SER A 355 -171.28 48.68 0.79
CA SER A 355 -170.66 47.63 1.61
C SER A 355 -169.49 46.96 0.88
N ASN A 356 -169.63 46.62 -0.41
CA ASN A 356 -168.54 46.07 -1.22
C ASN A 356 -167.38 47.05 -1.40
N ILE A 357 -167.66 48.36 -1.56
CA ILE A 357 -166.61 49.39 -1.59
C ILE A 357 -165.89 49.45 -0.24
N THR A 358 -166.61 49.43 0.89
CA THR A 358 -165.95 49.40 2.22
C THR A 358 -165.15 48.13 2.46
N ASN A 359 -165.60 46.98 1.93
CA ASN A 359 -164.86 45.71 2.01
C ASN A 359 -163.59 45.76 1.13
N LEU A 360 -163.68 46.29 -0.09
CA LEU A 360 -162.54 46.49 -0.99
C LEU A 360 -161.56 47.54 -0.45
N ASP A 361 -162.03 48.60 0.21
CA ASP A 361 -161.15 49.57 0.89
C ASP A 361 -160.45 48.94 2.09
N ALA A 362 -161.14 48.08 2.86
CA ALA A 362 -160.51 47.30 3.93
C ALA A 362 -159.48 46.30 3.40
N GLU A 363 -159.74 45.66 2.26
CA GLU A 363 -158.80 44.78 1.55
C GLU A 363 -157.61 45.56 0.96
N LEU A 364 -157.84 46.75 0.38
CA LEU A 364 -156.75 47.62 -0.08
C LEU A 364 -155.92 48.16 1.09
N GLN A 365 -156.52 48.46 2.24
CA GLN A 365 -155.80 48.84 3.45
C GLN A 365 -155.00 47.68 4.03
N SER A 366 -155.54 46.45 4.04
CA SER A 366 -154.81 45.26 4.50
C SER A 366 -153.66 44.93 3.54
N LEU A 367 -153.89 44.97 2.22
CA LEU A 367 -152.84 44.79 1.21
C LEU A 367 -151.75 45.85 1.32
N ARG A 368 -152.11 47.15 1.43
CA ARG A 368 -151.14 48.24 1.67
C ARG A 368 -150.33 48.00 2.94
N LYS A 369 -150.96 47.54 4.02
CA LYS A 369 -150.25 47.17 5.24
C LYS A 369 -149.27 46.01 4.98
N THR A 370 -149.72 44.90 4.40
CA THR A 370 -148.82 43.77 4.08
C THR A 370 -147.70 44.16 3.12
N ASN A 371 -147.92 45.12 2.22
CA ASN A 371 -146.89 45.62 1.33
C ASN A 371 -145.87 46.49 2.08
N ALA A 372 -146.31 47.34 3.02
CA ALA A 372 -145.40 48.07 3.91
C ALA A 372 -144.61 47.12 4.83
N ASP A 373 -145.27 46.11 5.41
CA ASP A 373 -144.63 45.07 6.23
C ASP A 373 -143.60 44.27 5.40
N ASN A 374 -143.88 44.01 4.11
CA ASN A 374 -142.95 43.36 3.17
C ASN A 374 -141.80 44.28 2.74
N GLU A 375 -142.03 45.57 2.56
CA GLU A 375 -141.00 46.57 2.27
C GLU A 375 -140.04 46.75 3.46
N GLU A 376 -140.56 46.80 4.69
CA GLU A 376 -139.76 46.80 5.92
C GLU A 376 -138.94 45.50 6.04
N ARG A 377 -139.56 44.34 5.75
CA ARG A 377 -138.85 43.06 5.73
C ARG A 377 -137.77 43.00 4.64
N ALA A 378 -138.04 43.55 3.46
CA ALA A 378 -137.06 43.61 2.37
C ALA A 378 -135.89 44.55 2.71
N ALA A 379 -136.15 45.69 3.34
CA ALA A 379 -135.12 46.59 3.85
C ALA A 379 -134.28 45.93 4.95
N THR A 380 -134.91 45.20 5.87
CA THR A 380 -134.23 44.44 6.92
C THR A 380 -133.33 43.35 6.33
N LEU A 381 -133.83 42.58 5.36
CA LEU A 381 -133.04 41.57 4.65
C LEU A 381 -131.92 42.19 3.80
N ALA A 382 -132.11 43.37 3.21
CA ALA A 382 -131.06 44.07 2.48
C ALA A 382 -129.93 44.54 3.41
N ILE A 383 -130.27 45.00 4.63
CA ILE A 383 -129.29 45.30 5.68
C ILE A 383 -128.57 44.03 6.12
N GLU A 384 -129.28 42.92 6.34
CA GLU A 384 -128.68 41.63 6.72
C GLU A 384 -127.74 41.08 5.63
N ILE A 385 -128.13 41.16 4.35
CA ILE A 385 -127.26 40.80 3.22
C ILE A 385 -126.02 41.70 3.20
N SER A 386 -126.16 43.01 3.43
CA SER A 386 -125.03 43.92 3.47
C SER A 386 -124.08 43.67 4.65
N THR A 387 -124.59 43.26 5.82
CA THR A 387 -123.75 42.93 6.98
C THR A 387 -123.07 41.57 6.82
N LEU A 388 -123.77 40.57 6.27
CA LEU A 388 -123.19 39.28 5.94
C LEU A 388 -122.13 39.39 4.84
N GLN A 389 -122.34 40.24 3.84
CA GLN A 389 -121.35 40.48 2.78
C GLN A 389 -120.12 41.22 3.33
N ALA A 390 -120.29 42.24 4.19
CA ALA A 390 -119.16 42.88 4.87
C ALA A 390 -118.39 41.91 5.80
N ALA A 391 -119.08 41.00 6.48
CA ALA A 391 -118.46 39.96 7.30
C ALA A 391 -117.71 38.92 6.45
N LEU A 392 -118.25 38.58 5.26
CA LEU A 392 -117.60 37.70 4.29
C LEU A 392 -116.32 38.36 3.74
N ASP A 393 -116.39 39.62 3.31
CA ASP A 393 -115.23 40.38 2.82
C ASP A 393 -114.15 40.50 3.90
N GLN A 394 -114.53 40.77 5.16
CA GLN A 394 -113.61 40.79 6.30
C GLN A 394 -112.96 39.41 6.55
N SER A 395 -113.73 38.33 6.44
CA SER A 395 -113.23 36.96 6.56
C SER A 395 -112.27 36.60 5.43
N THR A 396 -112.61 36.93 4.18
CA THR A 396 -111.77 36.74 3.00
C THR A 396 -110.47 37.55 3.10
N GLN A 397 -110.52 38.80 3.55
CA GLN A 397 -109.33 39.60 3.81
C GLN A 397 -108.45 38.94 4.88
N ARG A 398 -109.05 38.43 5.97
CA ARG A 398 -108.32 37.70 7.02
C ARG A 398 -107.67 36.43 6.49
N CYS A 399 -108.35 35.64 5.68
CA CYS A 399 -107.77 34.47 5.00
C CYS A 399 -106.58 34.88 4.14
N SER A 400 -106.72 35.88 3.26
CA SER A 400 -105.61 36.34 2.41
C SER A 400 -104.40 36.84 3.21
N SER A 401 -104.62 37.48 4.36
CA SER A 401 -103.54 37.91 5.26
C SER A 401 -102.85 36.72 5.93
N LEU A 402 -103.59 35.66 6.28
CA LEU A 402 -103.03 34.43 6.83
C LEU A 402 -102.29 33.61 5.77
N ASP A 403 -102.77 33.59 4.52
CA ASP A 403 -102.09 32.92 3.40
C ASP A 403 -100.75 33.59 3.07
N VAL A 404 -100.69 34.93 3.10
CA VAL A 404 -99.44 35.69 2.95
C VAL A 404 -98.49 35.42 4.12
N GLN A 405 -98.99 35.39 5.36
CA GLN A 405 -98.16 35.06 6.52
C GLN A 405 -97.62 33.62 6.45
N LEU A 406 -98.48 32.65 6.16
CA LEU A 406 -98.10 31.24 6.03
C LEU A 406 -97.10 31.02 4.88
N SER A 407 -97.21 31.77 3.79
CA SER A 407 -96.22 31.78 2.71
C SER A 407 -94.87 32.37 3.14
N ALA A 408 -94.88 33.41 3.98
CA ALA A 408 -93.65 33.98 4.56
C ALA A 408 -92.99 33.02 5.55
N ASP A 409 -93.77 32.42 6.45
CA ASP A 409 -93.29 31.43 7.43
C ASP A 409 -92.69 30.19 6.72
N ILE A 410 -93.30 29.71 5.64
CA ILE A 410 -92.74 28.63 4.78
C ILE A 410 -91.41 29.04 4.15
N ALA A 411 -91.28 30.29 3.70
CA ALA A 411 -90.02 30.79 3.13
C ALA A 411 -88.93 30.92 4.20
N GLU A 412 -89.26 31.34 5.41
CA GLU A 412 -88.32 31.38 6.54
C GLU A 412 -87.87 29.97 6.95
N ILE A 413 -88.80 29.03 7.10
CA ILE A 413 -88.49 27.61 7.38
C ILE A 413 -87.57 27.03 6.31
N SER A 414 -87.85 27.29 5.03
CA SER A 414 -87.00 26.84 3.91
C SER A 414 -85.59 27.43 3.96
N SER A 415 -85.47 28.71 4.34
CA SER A 415 -84.17 29.39 4.53
C SER A 415 -83.39 28.82 5.72
N LEU A 416 -84.06 28.58 6.85
CA LEU A 416 -83.47 27.97 8.04
C LEU A 416 -83.02 26.53 7.77
N GLN A 417 -83.79 25.77 6.99
CA GLN A 417 -83.42 24.41 6.58
C GLN A 417 -82.19 24.41 5.67
N ALA A 418 -82.12 25.28 4.66
CA ALA A 418 -80.92 25.43 3.82
C ALA A 418 -79.68 25.86 4.63
N SER A 419 -79.86 26.72 5.64
CA SER A 419 -78.80 27.10 6.57
C SER A 419 -78.35 25.91 7.44
N LEU A 420 -79.29 25.12 7.96
CA LEU A 420 -79.01 23.91 8.75
C LEU A 420 -78.25 22.87 7.93
N ASP A 421 -78.68 22.60 6.69
CA ASP A 421 -78.00 21.68 5.78
C ASP A 421 -76.57 22.14 5.45
N THR A 422 -76.39 23.45 5.25
CA THR A 422 -75.05 24.05 5.07
C THR A 422 -74.16 23.82 6.31
N LYS A 423 -74.70 23.99 7.53
CA LYS A 423 -73.94 23.73 8.77
C LYS A 423 -73.69 22.26 9.04
N ASN A 424 -74.61 21.37 8.65
CA ASN A 424 -74.39 19.93 8.70
C ASN A 424 -73.27 19.50 7.75
N GLN A 425 -73.19 20.10 6.55
CA GLN A 425 -72.07 19.85 5.62
C GLN A 425 -70.74 20.40 6.14
N GLU A 426 -70.70 21.63 6.69
CA GLU A 426 -69.50 22.19 7.33
C GLU A 426 -69.00 21.30 8.48
N LEU A 427 -69.92 20.73 9.27
CA LEU A 427 -69.61 19.84 10.39
C LEU A 427 -69.10 18.47 9.89
N ALA A 428 -69.68 17.92 8.83
CA ALA A 428 -69.18 16.69 8.19
C ALA A 428 -67.76 16.87 7.63
N ASP A 429 -67.52 17.98 6.91
CA ASP A 429 -66.19 18.39 6.43
C ASP A 429 -65.17 18.52 7.58
N PHE A 430 -65.60 19.08 8.72
CA PHE A 430 -64.74 19.23 9.89
C PHE A 430 -64.42 17.89 10.56
N ILE A 431 -65.40 16.99 10.69
CA ILE A 431 -65.19 15.61 11.18
C ILE A 431 -64.19 14.87 10.28
N GLN A 432 -64.33 14.97 8.96
CA GLN A 432 -63.39 14.35 8.02
C GLN A 432 -61.96 14.90 8.20
N ARG A 433 -61.81 16.23 8.36
CA ARG A 433 -60.50 16.84 8.62
C ARG A 433 -59.87 16.40 9.95
N LEU A 434 -60.68 16.16 10.99
CA LEU A 434 -60.19 15.61 12.25
C LEU A 434 -59.76 14.14 12.12
N GLN A 435 -60.50 13.33 11.36
CA GLN A 435 -60.12 11.93 11.06
C GLN A 435 -58.81 11.87 10.25
N ASP A 436 -58.70 12.66 9.19
CA ASP A 436 -57.48 12.80 8.38
C ASP A 436 -56.28 13.27 9.23
N ALA A 437 -56.50 14.17 10.18
CA ALA A 437 -55.47 14.63 11.11
C ALA A 437 -55.07 13.53 12.12
N GLY A 438 -56.03 12.74 12.61
CA GLY A 438 -55.79 11.58 13.46
C GLY A 438 -54.91 10.54 12.79
N LEU A 439 -55.26 10.12 11.56
CA LEU A 439 -54.47 9.17 10.77
C LEU A 439 -53.03 9.68 10.53
N ARG A 440 -52.87 10.98 10.23
CA ARG A 440 -51.53 11.58 10.07
C ARG A 440 -50.72 11.63 11.37
N LEU A 441 -51.38 11.75 12.52
CA LEU A 441 -50.70 11.67 13.82
C LEU A 441 -50.28 10.23 14.12
N GLU A 442 -51.12 9.24 13.81
CA GLU A 442 -50.82 7.81 13.97
C GLU A 442 -49.64 7.36 13.09
N ASP A 443 -49.69 7.68 11.78
CA ASP A 443 -48.55 7.53 10.86
C ASP A 443 -47.28 8.16 11.43
N ARG A 444 -47.41 9.37 12.01
CA ARG A 444 -46.26 10.12 12.52
C ARG A 444 -45.70 9.56 13.83
N THR A 445 -46.54 8.95 14.67
CA THR A 445 -46.08 8.19 15.84
C THR A 445 -45.38 6.90 15.42
N GLN A 446 -45.86 6.20 14.40
CA GLN A 446 -45.18 5.00 13.87
C GLN A 446 -43.82 5.33 13.23
N ASP A 447 -43.73 6.44 12.47
CA ASP A 447 -42.47 7.02 11.98
C ASP A 447 -41.49 7.31 13.14
N LEU A 448 -42.02 7.83 14.25
CA LEU A 448 -41.23 8.20 15.42
C LEU A 448 -40.72 6.96 16.17
N ASP A 449 -41.55 5.93 16.36
CA ASP A 449 -41.17 4.68 17.01
C ASP A 449 -40.14 3.88 16.18
N THR A 450 -40.32 3.84 14.85
CA THR A 450 -39.33 3.22 13.96
C THR A 450 -38.01 3.99 13.97
N ALA A 451 -38.04 5.33 14.00
CA ALA A 451 -36.83 6.15 14.18
C ALA A 451 -36.15 5.91 15.54
N HIS A 452 -36.90 5.74 16.63
CA HIS A 452 -36.35 5.38 17.94
C HIS A 452 -35.70 3.98 17.91
N SER A 453 -36.33 2.98 17.30
CA SER A 453 -35.75 1.63 17.13
C SER A 453 -34.47 1.63 16.30
N VAL A 454 -34.37 2.50 15.28
CA VAL A 454 -33.12 2.70 14.52
C VAL A 454 -32.07 3.41 15.38
N ALA A 455 -32.45 4.41 16.16
CA ALA A 455 -31.52 5.13 17.05
C ALA A 455 -30.96 4.25 18.17
N THR A 456 -31.75 3.34 18.75
CA THR A 456 -31.25 2.38 19.77
C THR A 456 -30.27 1.38 19.15
N LYS A 457 -30.59 0.81 17.98
CA LYS A 457 -29.68 -0.09 17.25
C LYS A 457 -28.36 0.60 16.89
N LEU A 458 -28.40 1.83 16.38
CA LEU A 458 -27.19 2.60 16.09
C LEU A 458 -26.37 2.89 17.36
N LYS A 459 -27.03 3.09 18.52
CA LYS A 459 -26.34 3.24 19.81
C LYS A 459 -25.67 1.93 20.24
N GLU A 460 -26.32 0.79 20.07
CA GLU A 460 -25.78 -0.55 20.33
C GLU A 460 -24.57 -0.84 19.43
N ASP A 461 -24.69 -0.61 18.11
CA ASP A 461 -23.61 -0.76 17.14
C ASP A 461 -22.40 0.14 17.48
N LEU A 462 -22.63 1.39 17.88
CA LEU A 462 -21.57 2.30 18.31
C LEU A 462 -20.87 1.84 19.60
N MET A 463 -21.61 1.25 20.55
CA MET A 463 -21.00 0.65 21.75
C MET A 463 -20.18 -0.59 21.39
N ALA A 464 -20.67 -1.46 20.50
CA ALA A 464 -19.95 -2.64 20.03
C ALA A 464 -18.67 -2.28 19.24
N ILE A 465 -18.71 -1.25 18.40
CA ILE A 465 -17.52 -0.73 17.71
C ILE A 465 -16.53 -0.13 18.72
N ARG A 466 -17.01 0.57 19.76
CA ARG A 466 -16.14 1.14 20.79
C ARG A 466 -15.40 0.06 21.58
N THR A 467 -16.09 -0.99 22.04
CA THR A 467 -15.44 -2.10 22.75
C THR A 467 -14.51 -2.89 21.83
N GLN A 468 -14.84 -3.04 20.54
CA GLN A 468 -13.91 -3.61 19.56
C GLN A 468 -12.64 -2.78 19.41
N MET A 469 -12.73 -1.45 19.36
CA MET A 469 -11.58 -0.55 19.27
C MET A 469 -10.71 -0.60 20.53
N GLU A 470 -11.33 -0.61 21.72
CA GLU A 470 -10.64 -0.72 23.01
C GLU A 470 -9.90 -2.06 23.16
N ASN A 471 -10.53 -3.18 22.79
CA ASN A 471 -9.87 -4.48 22.72
C ASN A 471 -8.70 -4.48 21.71
N ARG A 472 -8.85 -3.80 20.58
CA ARG A 472 -7.81 -3.67 19.55
C ARG A 472 -6.64 -2.81 20.03
N GLU A 473 -6.90 -1.79 20.83
CA GLU A 473 -5.88 -0.95 21.46
C GLU A 473 -5.05 -1.76 22.46
N VAL A 474 -5.70 -2.54 23.34
CA VAL A 474 -5.03 -3.46 24.29
C VAL A 474 -4.23 -4.56 23.56
N GLU A 475 -4.73 -5.08 22.44
CA GLU A 475 -4.00 -6.04 21.60
C GLU A 475 -2.76 -5.40 20.95
N LEU A 476 -2.81 -4.12 20.60
CA LEU A 476 -1.68 -3.40 20.00
C LEU A 476 -0.65 -2.98 21.04
N THR A 477 -1.05 -2.49 22.22
CA THR A 477 -0.11 -2.13 23.30
C THR A 477 0.65 -3.36 23.78
N SER A 478 -0.03 -4.47 24.06
CA SER A 478 0.64 -5.73 24.45
C SER A 478 1.61 -6.26 23.39
N LYS A 479 1.33 -6.08 22.10
CA LYS A 479 2.26 -6.41 21.00
C LYS A 479 3.46 -5.46 20.92
N VAL A 480 3.26 -4.16 21.17
CA VAL A 480 4.36 -3.19 21.24
C VAL A 480 5.29 -3.54 22.40
N GLU A 481 4.76 -3.77 23.60
CA GLU A 481 5.58 -4.18 24.75
C GLU A 481 6.33 -5.51 24.50
N ALA A 482 5.69 -6.48 23.84
CA ALA A 482 6.34 -7.74 23.48
C ALA A 482 7.50 -7.53 22.48
N ALA A 483 7.33 -6.64 21.50
CA ALA A 483 8.38 -6.25 20.58
C ALA A 483 9.52 -5.50 21.29
N GLU A 484 9.20 -4.56 22.19
CA GLU A 484 10.18 -3.83 23.01
C GLU A 484 11.00 -4.77 23.89
N ARG A 485 10.36 -5.72 24.59
CA ARG A 485 11.06 -6.77 25.36
C ARG A 485 11.98 -7.60 24.45
N SER A 486 11.53 -7.98 23.26
CA SER A 486 12.36 -8.72 22.30
C SER A 486 13.53 -7.90 21.76
N MET A 487 13.36 -6.59 21.53
CA MET A 487 14.45 -5.71 21.12
C MET A 487 15.44 -5.51 22.27
N ALA A 488 14.99 -5.35 23.51
CA ALA A 488 15.85 -5.22 24.67
C ALA A 488 16.73 -6.47 24.87
N ILE A 489 16.15 -7.67 24.75
CA ILE A 489 16.89 -8.94 24.78
C ILE A 489 17.92 -9.00 23.64
N SER A 490 17.54 -8.60 22.42
CA SER A 490 18.47 -8.56 21.29
C SER A 490 19.58 -7.51 21.44
N SER A 491 19.30 -6.36 22.08
CA SER A 491 20.30 -5.32 22.36
C SER A 491 21.31 -5.81 23.38
N ALA A 492 20.85 -6.39 24.49
CA ALA A 492 21.73 -6.98 25.51
C ALA A 492 22.61 -8.10 24.94
N ALA A 493 22.07 -8.93 24.04
CA ALA A 493 22.84 -9.95 23.33
C ALA A 493 23.89 -9.35 22.37
N LEU A 494 23.59 -8.22 21.71
CA LEU A 494 24.56 -7.50 20.88
C LEU A 494 25.65 -6.83 21.73
N GLU A 495 25.30 -6.21 22.86
CA GLU A 495 26.27 -5.64 23.81
C GLU A 495 27.20 -6.72 24.39
N GLN A 496 26.67 -7.90 24.74
CA GLN A 496 27.48 -9.06 25.10
C GLN A 496 28.44 -9.45 23.95
N LYS A 497 27.97 -9.49 22.70
CA LYS A 497 28.85 -9.83 21.56
C LYS A 497 29.89 -8.76 21.24
N VAL A 498 29.60 -7.49 21.49
CA VAL A 498 30.59 -6.39 21.39
C VAL A 498 31.68 -6.57 22.45
N THR A 499 31.31 -6.79 23.71
CA THR A 499 32.30 -7.00 24.79
C THR A 499 33.12 -8.29 24.61
N GLU A 500 32.53 -9.36 24.09
CA GLU A 500 33.28 -10.57 23.67
C GLU A 500 34.28 -10.27 22.54
N LEU A 501 33.90 -9.46 21.54
CA LEU A 501 34.78 -9.06 20.43
C LEU A 501 35.91 -8.14 20.91
N GLU A 502 35.65 -7.22 21.82
CA GLU A 502 36.67 -6.36 22.46
C GLU A 502 37.69 -7.19 23.24
N GLY A 503 37.23 -8.23 23.95
CA GLY A 503 38.10 -9.21 24.60
C GLY A 503 39.01 -9.95 23.61
N ILE A 504 38.44 -10.52 22.55
CA ILE A 504 39.20 -11.22 21.50
C ILE A 504 40.17 -10.28 20.78
N GLN A 505 39.80 -9.01 20.56
CA GLN A 505 40.66 -8.01 19.95
C GLN A 505 41.87 -7.69 20.85
N LYS A 506 41.67 -7.62 22.17
CA LYS A 506 42.77 -7.48 23.14
C LYS A 506 43.68 -8.70 23.15
N ASP A 507 43.12 -9.90 23.24
CA ASP A 507 43.90 -11.15 23.22
C ASP A 507 44.74 -11.27 21.92
N LEU A 508 44.18 -10.85 20.78
CA LEU A 508 44.89 -10.78 19.50
C LEU A 508 46.06 -9.77 19.54
N GLN A 509 45.87 -8.61 20.17
CA GLN A 509 46.92 -7.60 20.33
C GLN A 509 48.06 -8.10 21.24
N ASP A 510 47.71 -8.73 22.38
CA ASP A 510 48.69 -9.32 23.31
C ASP A 510 49.47 -10.48 22.64
N ALA A 511 48.79 -11.29 21.82
CA ALA A 511 49.43 -12.32 20.99
C ALA A 511 50.35 -11.73 19.91
N GLN A 512 49.95 -10.64 19.24
CA GLN A 512 50.80 -9.93 18.28
C GLN A 512 52.06 -9.34 18.93
N GLU A 513 51.94 -8.74 20.12
CA GLU A 513 53.10 -8.23 20.85
C GLU A 513 54.04 -9.38 21.29
N THR A 514 53.48 -10.52 21.68
CA THR A 514 54.26 -11.73 22.01
C THR A 514 54.99 -12.28 20.79
N ILE A 515 54.35 -12.32 19.62
CA ILE A 515 54.99 -12.69 18.34
C ILE A 515 56.14 -11.73 18.01
N ARG A 516 55.94 -10.41 18.17
CA ARG A 516 56.99 -9.40 17.95
C ARG A 516 58.19 -9.63 18.88
N LYS A 517 57.96 -9.84 20.19
CA LYS A 517 59.02 -10.15 21.16
C LYS A 517 59.80 -11.42 20.77
N ASN A 518 59.10 -12.47 20.34
CA ASN A 518 59.73 -13.71 19.90
C ASN A 518 60.54 -13.52 18.60
N GLN A 519 60.09 -12.67 17.68
CA GLN A 519 60.85 -12.29 16.47
C GLN A 519 62.12 -11.49 16.83
N GLU A 520 62.02 -10.53 17.74
CA GLU A 520 63.16 -9.75 18.24
C GLU A 520 64.20 -10.65 18.94
N MET A 521 63.75 -11.60 19.76
CA MET A 521 64.62 -12.62 20.37
C MET A 521 65.27 -13.55 19.33
N LEU A 522 64.54 -13.94 18.29
CA LEU A 522 65.06 -14.80 17.22
C LEU A 522 66.15 -14.09 16.40
N GLU A 523 65.96 -12.82 16.05
CA GLU A 523 66.99 -12.05 15.34
C GLU A 523 68.21 -11.77 16.23
N ALA A 524 68.01 -11.50 17.53
CA ALA A 524 69.11 -11.39 18.48
C ALA A 524 69.93 -12.70 18.56
N LEU A 525 69.27 -13.86 18.61
CA LEU A 525 69.93 -15.17 18.67
C LEU A 525 70.61 -15.56 17.34
N LYS A 526 70.06 -15.14 16.19
CA LYS A 526 70.75 -15.26 14.90
C LYS A 526 72.03 -14.42 14.87
N LEU A 527 71.99 -13.20 15.40
CA LEU A 527 73.16 -12.32 15.49
C LEU A 527 74.24 -12.89 16.41
N THR A 528 73.88 -13.48 17.56
CA THR A 528 74.87 -14.14 18.44
C THR A 528 75.48 -15.37 17.78
N HIS A 529 74.67 -16.25 17.17
CA HIS A 529 75.20 -17.40 16.43
C HIS A 529 76.08 -16.98 15.23
N ALA A 530 75.76 -15.89 14.54
CA ALA A 530 76.61 -15.37 13.46
C ALA A 530 77.98 -14.92 13.99
N ALA A 531 78.00 -14.21 15.12
CA ALA A 531 79.24 -13.80 15.79
C ALA A 531 80.06 -15.01 16.29
N GLU A 532 79.42 -16.04 16.85
CA GLU A 532 80.08 -17.29 17.25
C GLU A 532 80.67 -18.05 16.05
N VAL A 533 79.98 -18.08 14.91
CA VAL A 533 80.48 -18.68 13.67
C VAL A 533 81.70 -17.90 13.14
N ASP A 534 81.67 -16.57 13.19
CA ASP A 534 82.83 -15.75 12.81
C ASP A 534 84.02 -15.95 13.77
N GLU A 535 83.79 -16.02 15.09
CA GLU A 535 84.82 -16.33 16.08
C GLU A 535 85.44 -17.72 15.85
N LEU A 536 84.62 -18.75 15.65
CA LEU A 536 85.08 -20.09 15.30
C LEU A 536 85.85 -20.09 13.97
N ASN A 537 85.41 -19.35 12.95
CA ASN A 537 86.15 -19.21 11.69
C ASN A 537 87.51 -18.53 11.89
N THR A 538 87.61 -17.47 12.70
CA THR A 538 88.92 -16.86 13.02
C THR A 538 89.83 -17.82 13.78
N THR A 539 89.28 -18.60 14.71
CA THR A 539 90.00 -19.64 15.47
C THR A 539 90.51 -20.75 14.54
N ILE A 540 89.67 -21.25 13.64
CA ILE A 540 90.03 -22.23 12.60
C ILE A 540 91.13 -21.67 11.70
N ASN A 541 91.00 -20.44 11.20
CA ASN A 541 92.01 -19.80 10.35
C ASN A 541 93.36 -19.61 11.08
N SER A 542 93.34 -19.22 12.36
CA SER A 542 94.56 -19.13 13.18
C SER A 542 95.22 -20.49 13.43
N SER A 543 94.39 -21.54 13.55
CA SER A 543 94.86 -22.93 13.70
C SER A 543 95.48 -23.44 12.40
N TYR A 544 94.86 -23.17 11.24
CA TYR A 544 95.43 -23.47 9.92
C TYR A 544 96.74 -22.72 9.67
N ALA A 545 96.83 -21.44 10.04
CA ALA A 545 98.07 -20.67 9.93
C ALA A 545 99.19 -21.25 10.83
N SER A 546 98.83 -21.67 12.05
CA SER A 546 99.75 -22.33 12.97
C SER A 546 100.20 -23.71 12.46
N LEU A 547 99.29 -24.49 11.88
CA LEU A 547 99.57 -25.78 11.27
C LEU A 547 100.50 -25.62 10.05
N SER A 548 100.19 -24.70 9.14
CA SER A 548 101.02 -24.41 7.96
C SER A 548 102.42 -23.91 8.35
N SER A 549 102.52 -23.11 9.42
CA SER A 549 103.81 -22.72 10.02
C SER A 549 104.58 -23.93 10.55
N SER A 550 103.93 -24.84 11.28
CA SER A 550 104.57 -26.08 11.77
C SER A 550 104.94 -27.05 10.65
N GLU A 551 104.15 -27.15 9.58
CA GLU A 551 104.48 -27.93 8.38
C GLU A 551 105.70 -27.35 7.69
N SER A 552 105.78 -26.03 7.54
CA SER A 552 106.98 -25.36 6.99
C SER A 552 108.21 -25.58 7.88
N ALA A 553 108.05 -25.60 9.21
CA ALA A 553 109.13 -25.92 10.14
C ALA A 553 109.57 -27.39 10.05
N LEU A 554 108.62 -28.32 9.88
CA LEU A 554 108.90 -29.74 9.65
C LEU A 554 109.61 -29.98 8.32
N VAL A 555 109.20 -29.30 7.24
CA VAL A 555 109.91 -29.34 5.95
C VAL A 555 111.35 -28.83 6.10
N LYS A 556 111.55 -27.73 6.84
CA LYS A 556 112.90 -27.22 7.13
C LYS A 556 113.74 -28.22 7.94
N LEU A 557 113.22 -28.71 9.06
CA LEU A 557 113.88 -29.74 9.89
C LEU A 557 114.19 -31.01 9.10
N ARG A 558 113.32 -31.40 8.16
CA ARG A 558 113.56 -32.53 7.27
C ARG A 558 114.69 -32.24 6.29
N SER A 559 114.75 -31.05 5.68
CA SER A 559 115.89 -30.66 4.83
C SER A 559 117.21 -30.57 5.61
N GLU A 560 117.18 -30.12 6.87
CA GLU A 560 118.34 -30.13 7.77
C GLU A 560 118.75 -31.57 8.15
N MET A 561 117.79 -32.47 8.35
CA MET A 561 118.04 -33.90 8.57
C MET A 561 118.64 -34.56 7.31
N ASP A 562 118.07 -34.32 6.12
CA ASP A 562 118.56 -34.87 4.86
C ASP A 562 120.01 -34.40 4.62
N GLN A 563 120.31 -33.09 4.82
CA GLN A 563 121.67 -32.53 4.75
C GLN A 563 122.61 -33.13 5.82
N SER A 564 122.12 -33.39 7.03
CA SER A 564 122.88 -34.09 8.07
C SER A 564 123.16 -35.55 7.69
N THR A 565 122.23 -36.24 7.04
CA THR A 565 122.46 -37.61 6.54
C THR A 565 123.43 -37.64 5.35
N GLU A 566 123.38 -36.64 4.47
CA GLU A 566 124.32 -36.50 3.34
C GLU A 566 125.74 -36.21 3.85
N THR A 567 125.92 -35.28 4.79
CA THR A 567 127.22 -35.05 5.44
C THR A 567 127.72 -36.26 6.24
N CYS A 568 126.83 -37.00 6.93
CA CYS A 568 127.21 -38.27 7.57
C CYS A 568 127.62 -39.34 6.53
N ALA A 569 126.96 -39.42 5.39
CA ALA A 569 127.33 -40.32 4.29
C ALA A 569 128.68 -39.94 3.67
N HIS A 570 128.93 -38.63 3.49
CA HIS A 570 130.20 -38.09 3.01
C HIS A 570 131.35 -38.42 3.98
N LEU A 571 131.21 -38.10 5.27
CA LEU A 571 132.19 -38.42 6.32
C LEU A 571 132.44 -39.93 6.44
N ARG A 572 131.40 -40.76 6.23
CA ARG A 572 131.55 -42.23 6.20
C ARG A 572 132.36 -42.68 4.99
N GLY A 573 132.14 -42.09 3.82
CA GLY A 573 132.94 -42.32 2.62
C GLY A 573 134.41 -41.89 2.79
N GLU A 574 134.66 -40.74 3.42
CA GLU A 574 136.02 -40.30 3.78
C GLU A 574 136.69 -41.27 4.75
N LEU A 575 135.95 -41.77 5.75
CA LEU A 575 136.45 -42.77 6.70
C LEU A 575 136.77 -44.11 6.04
N GLU A 576 135.93 -44.57 5.10
CA GLU A 576 136.18 -45.78 4.31
C GLU A 576 137.41 -45.62 3.41
N GLN A 577 137.54 -44.47 2.73
CA GLN A 577 138.72 -44.13 1.93
C GLN A 577 140.00 -44.09 2.79
N ALA A 578 139.96 -43.42 3.95
CA ALA A 578 141.09 -43.39 4.88
C ALA A 578 141.47 -44.78 5.43
N ASN A 579 140.51 -45.70 5.57
CA ASN A 579 140.78 -47.09 5.93
C ASN A 579 141.40 -47.88 4.75
N LEU A 580 140.99 -47.63 3.51
CA LEU A 580 141.64 -48.19 2.31
C LEU A 580 143.09 -47.69 2.19
N ASP A 581 143.33 -46.40 2.39
CA ASP A 581 144.68 -45.83 2.37
C ASP A 581 145.54 -46.37 3.52
N LYS A 582 144.95 -46.55 4.72
CA LYS A 582 145.63 -47.19 5.86
C LYS A 582 145.97 -48.67 5.60
N THR A 583 145.07 -49.45 4.99
CA THR A 583 145.37 -50.86 4.67
C THR A 583 146.44 -50.96 3.58
N ARG A 584 146.38 -50.10 2.57
CA ARG A 584 147.44 -49.95 1.55
C ARG A 584 148.80 -49.59 2.17
N LEU A 585 148.87 -48.57 3.03
CA LEU A 585 150.12 -48.17 3.70
C LEU A 585 150.67 -49.28 4.61
N ASN A 586 149.81 -50.06 5.26
CA ASN A 586 150.25 -51.25 6.00
C ASN A 586 150.80 -52.36 5.10
N GLN A 587 150.23 -52.53 3.89
CA GLN A 587 150.74 -53.46 2.87
C GLN A 587 152.13 -53.00 2.38
N GLU A 588 152.29 -51.72 2.07
CA GLU A 588 153.56 -51.11 1.67
C GLU A 588 154.62 -51.25 2.79
N LEU A 589 154.24 -50.99 4.06
CA LEU A 589 155.11 -51.20 5.23
C LEU A 589 155.48 -52.67 5.44
N ALA A 590 154.57 -53.62 5.18
CA ALA A 590 154.86 -55.05 5.27
C ALA A 590 155.85 -55.50 4.19
N ASN A 591 155.73 -54.97 2.96
CA ASN A 591 156.67 -55.21 1.88
C ASN A 591 158.07 -54.67 2.20
N GLU A 592 158.18 -53.46 2.76
CA GLU A 592 159.47 -52.91 3.22
C GLU A 592 160.08 -53.71 4.38
N ARG A 593 159.27 -54.23 5.30
CA ARG A 593 159.76 -55.15 6.35
C ARG A 593 160.33 -56.45 5.75
N LEU A 594 159.68 -57.01 4.74
CA LEU A 594 160.21 -58.18 4.01
C LEU A 594 161.51 -57.85 3.27
N TYR A 595 161.59 -56.69 2.60
CA TYR A 595 162.79 -56.23 1.92
C TYR A 595 163.97 -56.02 2.89
N SER A 596 163.72 -55.34 4.02
CA SER A 596 164.70 -55.15 5.09
C SER A 596 165.19 -56.46 5.70
N VAL A 597 164.32 -57.47 5.86
CA VAL A 597 164.72 -58.82 6.30
C VAL A 597 165.59 -59.52 5.25
N SER A 598 165.29 -59.39 3.95
CA SER A 598 166.13 -59.94 2.87
C SER A 598 167.53 -59.33 2.88
N VAL A 599 167.62 -57.99 2.87
CA VAL A 599 168.89 -57.25 2.91
C VAL A 599 169.69 -57.58 4.17
N LYS A 600 169.03 -57.79 5.32
CA LYS A 600 169.70 -58.24 6.54
C LYS A 600 170.26 -59.66 6.40
N GLY A 601 169.51 -60.58 5.81
CA GLY A 601 169.98 -61.94 5.53
C GLY A 601 171.18 -61.98 4.59
N GLU A 602 171.20 -61.12 3.58
CA GLU A 602 172.34 -60.94 2.68
C GLU A 602 173.57 -60.39 3.42
N LEU A 603 173.38 -59.43 4.34
CA LEU A 603 174.44 -58.88 5.17
C LEU A 603 175.03 -59.92 6.14
N ASP A 604 174.19 -60.69 6.84
CA ASP A 604 174.61 -61.76 7.75
C ASP A 604 175.39 -62.85 6.98
N HIS A 605 175.02 -63.14 5.72
CA HIS A 605 175.73 -64.09 4.86
C HIS A 605 177.07 -63.54 4.34
N ALA A 606 177.18 -62.23 4.11
CA ALA A 606 178.44 -61.58 3.78
C ALA A 606 179.42 -61.57 4.97
N LEU A 607 178.92 -61.34 6.19
CA LEU A 607 179.72 -61.42 7.42
C LEU A 607 180.27 -62.83 7.66
N LEU A 608 179.47 -63.88 7.40
CA LEU A 608 179.93 -65.27 7.47
C LEU A 608 181.13 -65.55 6.57
N ARG A 609 181.10 -65.09 5.30
CA ARG A 609 182.24 -65.23 4.37
C ARG A 609 183.48 -64.46 4.81
N ILE A 610 183.31 -63.32 5.47
CA ILE A 610 184.44 -62.54 6.01
C ILE A 610 185.12 -63.36 7.12
N CYS A 611 184.36 -63.94 8.06
CA CYS A 611 184.93 -64.78 9.11
C CYS A 611 185.58 -66.06 8.57
N GLU A 612 185.06 -66.66 7.49
CA GLU A 612 185.72 -67.79 6.80
C GLU A 612 187.06 -67.37 6.20
N ALA A 613 187.12 -66.22 5.52
CA ALA A 613 188.35 -65.68 4.92
C ALA A 613 189.38 -65.23 5.99
N GLU A 614 188.94 -64.66 7.11
CA GLU A 614 189.81 -64.31 8.25
C GLU A 614 190.50 -65.55 8.81
N LYS A 615 189.76 -66.66 8.95
CA LYS A 615 190.32 -67.93 9.41
C LYS A 615 191.31 -68.55 8.42
N GLU A 616 191.02 -68.46 7.12
CA GLU A 616 191.93 -68.94 6.06
C GLU A 616 193.25 -68.13 6.03
N ILE A 617 193.20 -66.83 6.35
CA ILE A 617 194.40 -65.99 6.54
C ILE A 617 195.18 -66.42 7.80
N GLU A 618 194.51 -66.69 8.92
CA GLU A 618 195.16 -67.15 10.15
C GLU A 618 195.89 -68.50 9.95
N GLU A 619 195.24 -69.45 9.25
CA GLU A 619 195.87 -70.72 8.83
C GLU A 619 197.10 -70.48 7.93
N MET A 620 197.03 -69.55 6.96
CA MET A 620 198.15 -69.16 6.11
C MET A 620 199.31 -68.47 6.87
N GLU A 621 199.05 -67.71 7.93
CA GLU A 621 200.10 -67.12 8.76
C GLU A 621 200.85 -68.18 9.59
N THR A 622 200.15 -69.19 10.13
CA THR A 622 200.82 -70.30 10.85
C THR A 622 201.78 -71.07 9.95
N LEU A 623 201.33 -71.47 8.75
CA LEU A 623 202.17 -72.11 7.71
C LEU A 623 203.40 -71.27 7.37
N ARG A 624 203.24 -69.95 7.22
CA ARG A 624 204.35 -69.02 6.95
C ARG A 624 205.37 -68.96 8.09
N THR A 625 204.94 -69.11 9.35
CA THR A 625 205.87 -69.16 10.50
C THR A 625 206.66 -70.46 10.56
N ASP A 626 206.06 -71.60 10.20
CA ASP A 626 206.74 -72.90 10.14
C ASP A 626 207.77 -72.97 9.01
N ASP A 627 207.46 -72.41 7.84
CA ASP A 627 208.42 -72.27 6.74
C ASP A 627 209.62 -71.39 7.13
N ALA A 628 209.38 -70.27 7.84
CA ALA A 628 210.45 -69.39 8.33
C ALA A 628 211.37 -70.09 9.36
N ALA A 629 210.81 -70.92 10.24
CA ALA A 629 211.56 -71.76 11.18
C ALA A 629 212.39 -72.85 10.47
N THR A 630 211.88 -73.38 9.35
CA THR A 630 212.56 -74.41 8.55
C THR A 630 213.74 -73.81 7.76
N ILE A 631 213.57 -72.62 7.17
CA ILE A 631 214.63 -71.89 6.46
C ILE A 631 215.79 -71.51 7.40
N THR A 632 215.52 -71.14 8.64
CA THR A 632 216.56 -70.81 9.63
C THR A 632 217.34 -72.05 10.11
N LYS A 633 216.69 -73.23 10.22
CA LYS A 633 217.38 -74.52 10.41
C LYS A 633 218.31 -74.90 9.25
N LEU A 634 217.89 -74.63 8.01
CA LEU A 634 218.72 -74.90 6.83
C LEU A 634 219.94 -73.97 6.73
N ARG A 635 219.80 -72.68 7.05
CA ARG A 635 220.95 -71.75 7.10
C ARG A 635 222.00 -72.19 8.13
N THR A 636 221.57 -72.52 9.35
CA THR A 636 222.49 -72.93 10.43
C THR A 636 223.22 -74.25 10.19
N THR A 637 222.69 -75.14 9.35
CA THR A 637 223.40 -76.35 8.91
C THR A 637 224.42 -76.07 7.81
N ILE A 638 224.13 -75.17 6.85
CA ILE A 638 225.07 -74.76 5.80
C ILE A 638 226.30 -74.05 6.39
N GLU A 639 226.11 -73.15 7.35
CA GLU A 639 227.22 -72.47 8.05
C GLU A 639 228.17 -73.46 8.73
N ARG A 640 227.63 -74.53 9.34
CA ARG A 640 228.42 -75.55 10.04
C ARG A 640 229.26 -76.41 9.09
N ILE A 641 228.77 -76.71 7.89
CA ILE A 641 229.52 -77.45 6.87
C ILE A 641 230.70 -76.60 6.34
N ARG A 642 230.49 -75.29 6.15
CA ARG A 642 231.57 -74.36 5.76
C ARG A 642 232.72 -74.30 6.78
N ALA A 643 232.41 -74.33 8.07
CA ALA A 643 233.43 -74.32 9.12
C ALA A 643 234.37 -75.54 9.02
N ILE A 644 233.81 -76.73 8.84
CA ILE A 644 234.56 -78.00 8.74
C ILE A 644 235.47 -78.03 7.50
N GLN A 645 235.04 -77.43 6.38
CA GLN A 645 235.86 -77.37 5.16
C GLN A 645 237.06 -76.43 5.28
N MET A 646 236.97 -75.34 6.03
CA MET A 646 238.09 -74.38 6.18
C MET A 646 239.23 -74.95 7.03
N GLU A 647 238.95 -75.78 8.02
CA GLU A 647 239.96 -76.32 8.95
C GLU A 647 240.83 -77.42 8.29
N GLN A 648 240.24 -78.24 7.41
CA GLN A 648 240.99 -79.28 6.68
C GLN A 648 242.03 -78.73 5.69
N TRP A 649 241.91 -77.45 5.28
CA TRP A 649 242.85 -76.82 4.34
C TRP A 649 244.09 -76.20 5.01
N ALA A 650 244.14 -76.10 6.34
CA ALA A 650 245.26 -75.49 7.05
C ALA A 650 246.48 -76.43 7.25
N GLY A 651 246.33 -77.74 7.00
CA GLY A 651 247.31 -78.76 7.42
C GLY A 651 248.24 -79.33 6.33
N ILE A 652 248.16 -78.89 5.06
CA ILE A 652 248.84 -79.56 3.93
C ILE A 652 249.61 -78.57 3.00
N THR A 653 250.13 -77.47 3.54
CA THR A 653 251.01 -76.56 2.78
C THR A 653 252.21 -76.09 3.62
N GLU A 654 252.96 -77.05 4.13
CA GLU A 654 254.35 -76.89 4.56
C GLU A 654 255.22 -77.67 3.56
N GLU A 655 256.25 -77.01 2.98
CA GLU A 655 257.15 -77.47 1.89
C GLU A 655 256.58 -77.64 0.46
N VAL A 656 256.74 -76.60 -0.38
CA VAL A 656 257.37 -76.60 -1.74
C VAL A 656 257.44 -75.14 -2.26
N THR A 657 258.49 -74.77 -3.00
CA THR A 657 259.02 -73.38 -3.04
C THR A 657 259.05 -72.66 -4.42
N GLN A 658 258.80 -71.34 -4.36
CA GLN A 658 259.24 -70.23 -5.25
C GLN A 658 258.63 -69.94 -6.66
N ALA A 659 258.31 -68.63 -6.85
CA ALA A 659 258.37 -67.77 -8.08
C ALA A 659 257.14 -67.50 -9.02
N SER A 660 256.47 -66.34 -8.79
CA SER A 660 256.06 -65.29 -9.79
C SER A 660 254.92 -65.57 -10.84
N PRO A 661 254.39 -64.57 -11.63
CA PRO A 661 253.42 -63.53 -11.21
C PRO A 661 252.17 -63.24 -12.13
N ALA A 662 251.03 -62.79 -11.55
CA ALA A 662 249.91 -61.93 -12.10
C ALA A 662 249.17 -62.32 -13.44
N PRO A 663 248.07 -61.66 -13.95
CA PRO A 663 247.20 -60.55 -13.46
C PRO A 663 245.63 -60.61 -13.70
N LYS A 664 244.85 -59.73 -13.00
CA LYS A 664 243.64 -58.90 -13.42
C LYS A 664 242.25 -59.45 -13.94
N ARG A 665 241.16 -59.16 -13.16
CA ARG A 665 239.91 -58.30 -13.41
C ARG A 665 238.97 -58.50 -14.66
N PRO A 666 237.78 -57.82 -14.85
CA PRO A 666 236.75 -57.16 -13.96
C PRO A 666 235.22 -57.26 -14.37
N ARG A 667 234.28 -56.78 -13.49
CA ARG A 667 232.98 -56.01 -13.66
C ARG A 667 231.99 -56.30 -14.84
N PHE A 668 230.65 -56.18 -14.71
CA PHE A 668 229.84 -55.08 -14.16
C PHE A 668 228.52 -55.53 -13.51
N SER A 669 227.83 -54.56 -12.91
CA SER A 669 226.55 -54.70 -12.20
C SER A 669 225.44 -53.94 -12.94
N ILE A 670 224.17 -54.34 -12.84
CA ILE A 670 223.61 -55.48 -12.07
C ILE A 670 222.69 -56.32 -12.95
#